data_AF-A0A258LIX4-F1
#
_entry.id   AF-A0A258LIX4-F1
#
_cell.length_a   1.000
_cell.length_b   1.000
_cell.length_c   1.000
_cell.angle_alpha   90.00
_cell.angle_beta   90.00
_cell.angle_gamma   90.00
#
_symmetry.space_group_name_H-M   'P 1'
#
loop_
_entity.id
_entity.type
_entity.pdbx_description
1 polymer ?
#
loop_
_entity_poly.entity_id
_entity_poly.type
_entity_poly.pdbx_seq_one_letter_code
_entity_poly.pdbx_strand_id
1 'polypeptide(L)'
;MGAAPTRCFSSGFAHALDAAYRDEVLAGRLYRNDYFISLLISPRSPLGSGMASRWARLGRKNLEVPEGLARELEDQWLVLANGLEGFRVRRLGVYERDGIAFSEIAEALRLIITGRPLPVPVVSGHLGDSIYTDRVICGRRGIEIRAPDKSRFGTIFSFREYPAKTRPGMLNTLLSVPFPIVLAQSFAFVTRAQAQDRLSLKSAQMLGAQDKAVSQIAGLEEAADALASNEFVMGAHHLSLAVYGDSLAAVEEHAGRARGRLADAGAVVVEERLGLEAAFWSQLPGNLEWRTRPGAINSRNFAGLSSFDNFPGGEETGHWGAAIARFRTDGGTTYDYVPHVADVAMTIIFGPIGSGKTALLMFLLAMFEQAMVEENTPSGRAGSVVFFDKDRGGELLVRATGGTYLELRRGEASGLAPLRGLKDTEADRDFLRGWLIALVQSDGKGGLNPEDEKRLERAITRQMSMPEELRSLAGLREFLGHADPIGLGPRLEKWCRGNALGWAFDGERDEVRLDGAITGVDMTQLLEHDEVCAPAGAYLLYRVTQILDGRRVVLSIDEFRFYLKNPQFAAVVDNLLLTVRKSNGAVFLALQMPEHILESPLGPSIVAQCQTKIMFPSPTADRAVYIDGLKCTEGEYRAVREEMAVGKRRFLLKREQASVICEFDLGQMRDCVAILSGRANTVRFAEKLRRELGDEPDKWLPEFLRSYHDAKD
;
A
#
# COMPACT_ATOMS: atom_id res chain seq x y z
N MET A 1 -5.31 11.93 18.02
CA MET A 1 -5.61 10.60 17.42
C MET A 1 -7.06 10.30 17.70
N GLY A 2 -7.92 10.36 16.68
CA GLY A 2 -9.29 9.87 16.80
C GLY A 2 -9.29 8.36 17.01
N ALA A 3 -10.36 7.80 17.57
CA ALA A 3 -10.53 6.35 17.65
C ALA A 3 -10.43 5.77 16.23
N ALA A 4 -9.52 4.81 16.03
CA ALA A 4 -9.48 4.09 14.76
C ALA A 4 -10.86 3.43 14.55
N PRO A 5 -11.47 3.56 13.36
CA PRO A 5 -12.75 2.92 13.08
C PRO A 5 -12.65 1.42 13.38
N THR A 6 -13.60 0.91 14.16
CA THR A 6 -13.64 -0.50 14.55
C THR A 6 -13.81 -1.36 13.29
N ARG A 7 -12.88 -2.28 13.04
CA ARG A 7 -13.02 -3.27 11.96
C ARG A 7 -14.12 -4.27 12.35
N CYS A 8 -15.22 -4.28 11.61
CA CYS A 8 -16.35 -5.18 11.81
C CYS A 8 -16.37 -6.18 10.66
N PHE A 9 -16.57 -7.47 10.92
CA PHE A 9 -16.65 -8.51 9.89
C PHE A 9 -17.92 -9.32 10.11
N SER A 10 -18.63 -9.72 9.05
CA SER A 10 -19.77 -10.63 9.16
C SER A 10 -19.35 -12.09 9.38
N SER A 11 -18.20 -12.51 8.82
CA SER A 11 -17.70 -13.88 8.94
C SER A 11 -16.72 -14.05 10.10
N GLY A 12 -16.87 -15.17 10.82
CA GLY A 12 -15.94 -15.54 11.89
C GLY A 12 -14.52 -15.78 11.37
N PHE A 13 -14.39 -16.31 10.14
CA PHE A 13 -13.08 -16.55 9.53
C PHE A 13 -12.32 -15.25 9.23
N ALA A 14 -12.94 -14.26 8.58
CA ALA A 14 -12.23 -13.02 8.26
C ALA A 14 -11.86 -12.23 9.52
N HIS A 15 -12.72 -12.24 10.54
CA HIS A 15 -12.41 -11.66 11.85
C HIS A 15 -11.18 -12.32 12.50
N ALA A 16 -11.16 -13.66 12.55
CA ALA A 16 -10.03 -14.42 13.08
C ALA A 16 -8.75 -14.20 12.27
N LEU A 17 -8.86 -14.11 10.93
CA LEU A 17 -7.76 -13.83 10.02
C LEU A 17 -7.15 -12.45 10.27
N ASP A 18 -7.97 -11.40 10.41
CA ASP A 18 -7.48 -10.05 10.74
C ASP A 18 -6.78 -10.01 12.10
N ALA A 19 -7.38 -10.63 13.12
CA ALA A 19 -6.81 -10.69 14.47
C ALA A 19 -5.46 -11.41 14.47
N ALA A 20 -5.41 -12.62 13.91
CA ALA A 20 -4.18 -13.41 13.81
C ALA A 20 -3.12 -12.69 12.96
N TYR A 21 -3.50 -12.00 11.88
CA TYR A 21 -2.54 -11.24 11.07
C TYR A 21 -1.95 -10.06 11.85
N ARG A 22 -2.76 -9.32 12.62
CA ARG A 22 -2.27 -8.23 13.47
C ARG A 22 -1.31 -8.73 14.54
N ASP A 23 -1.64 -9.85 15.19
CA ASP A 23 -0.85 -10.39 16.30
C ASP A 23 0.42 -11.10 15.81
N GLU A 24 0.29 -11.99 14.82
CA GLU A 24 1.37 -12.86 14.37
C GLU A 24 2.26 -12.25 13.30
N VAL A 25 1.81 -11.24 12.55
CA VAL A 25 2.60 -10.60 11.47
C VAL A 25 3.06 -9.20 11.85
N LEU A 26 2.19 -8.37 12.43
CA LEU A 26 2.46 -6.94 12.65
C LEU A 26 2.96 -6.59 14.07
N ALA A 27 2.43 -7.22 15.12
CA ALA A 27 2.68 -6.82 16.50
C ALA A 27 4.18 -6.86 16.87
N GLY A 28 4.66 -5.79 17.51
CA GLY A 28 6.05 -5.66 17.96
C GLY A 28 7.10 -5.58 16.85
N ARG A 29 6.69 -5.42 15.58
CA ARG A 29 7.58 -5.51 14.41
C ARG A 29 7.56 -4.28 13.50
N LEU A 30 6.75 -3.28 13.84
CA LEU A 30 6.55 -2.07 13.06
C LEU A 30 7.23 -0.88 13.74
N TYR A 31 7.90 -0.07 12.92
CA TYR A 31 8.55 1.17 13.31
C TYR A 31 7.92 2.35 12.57
N ARG A 32 8.17 3.56 13.07
CA ARG A 32 7.71 4.80 12.45
C ARG A 32 8.85 5.79 12.45
N ASN A 33 9.06 6.45 11.32
CA ASN A 33 10.04 7.51 11.17
C ASN A 33 9.30 8.85 11.10
N ASP A 34 9.48 9.69 12.12
CA ASP A 34 8.91 11.03 12.18
C ASP A 34 10.00 12.09 12.03
N TYR A 35 9.73 13.11 11.22
CA TYR A 35 10.60 14.26 11.02
C TYR A 35 10.07 15.49 11.74
N PHE A 36 10.94 16.14 12.50
CA PHE A 36 10.66 17.42 13.16
C PHE A 36 11.65 18.47 12.65
N ILE A 37 11.13 19.57 12.11
CA ILE A 37 11.94 20.69 11.66
C ILE A 37 11.68 21.87 12.61
N SER A 38 12.75 22.47 13.10
CA SER A 38 12.69 23.63 13.99
C SER A 38 13.40 24.81 13.35
N LEU A 39 12.70 25.94 13.25
CA LEU A 39 13.27 27.22 12.85
C LEU A 39 13.61 28.04 14.09
N LEU A 40 14.85 28.52 14.16
CA LEU A 40 15.33 29.34 15.26
C LEU A 40 15.85 30.65 14.70
N ILE A 41 15.26 31.76 15.12
CA ILE A 41 15.71 33.10 14.75
C ILE A 41 16.26 33.79 15.99
N SER A 42 17.49 34.27 15.89
CA SER A 42 18.12 35.07 16.91
C SER A 42 18.10 36.54 16.49
N PRO A 43 17.84 37.49 17.41
CA PRO A 43 17.89 38.90 17.08
C PRO A 43 19.29 39.29 16.57
N ARG A 44 19.35 40.10 15.51
CA ARG A 44 20.60 40.65 14.98
C ARG A 44 21.23 41.57 16.03
N SER A 45 22.21 41.09 16.79
CA SER A 45 22.99 41.96 17.68
C SER A 45 24.10 42.66 16.89
N PRO A 46 24.15 44.01 16.87
CA PRO A 46 25.24 44.78 16.22
C PRO A 46 26.62 44.55 16.87
N LEU A 47 26.63 44.06 18.11
CA LEU A 47 27.81 43.75 18.90
C LEU A 47 27.76 42.25 19.24
N GLY A 48 28.84 41.52 18.98
CA GLY A 48 28.88 40.05 18.94
C GLY A 48 28.16 39.30 20.08
N SER A 49 27.80 38.04 19.80
CA SER A 49 26.94 37.16 20.62
C SER A 49 27.26 37.09 22.13
N GLY A 50 28.51 37.33 22.53
CA GLY A 50 28.94 37.26 23.94
C GLY A 50 28.45 38.38 24.86
N MET A 51 28.01 39.53 24.33
CA MET A 51 27.46 40.62 25.16
C MET A 51 25.94 40.53 25.36
N ALA A 52 25.20 40.02 24.37
CA ALA A 52 23.75 39.83 24.48
C ALA A 52 23.38 38.78 25.56
N SER A 53 24.16 37.70 25.68
CA SER A 53 23.94 36.65 26.70
C SER A 53 24.18 37.15 28.13
N ARG A 54 25.11 38.10 28.33
CA ARG A 54 25.35 38.75 29.62
C ARG A 54 24.19 39.65 30.05
N TRP A 55 23.52 40.30 29.11
CA TRP A 55 22.39 41.18 29.40
C TRP A 55 21.08 40.42 29.63
N ALA A 56 20.89 39.27 28.95
CA ALA A 56 19.75 38.38 29.18
C ALA A 56 19.76 37.74 30.59
N ARG A 57 20.94 37.45 31.17
CA ARG A 57 21.07 36.91 32.54
C ARG A 57 20.74 37.89 33.65
N LEU A 58 20.71 39.20 33.37
CA LEU A 58 20.58 40.26 34.38
C LEU A 58 19.14 40.72 34.65
N GLY A 59 18.15 40.03 34.08
CA GLY A 59 16.77 40.09 34.54
C GLY A 59 15.80 40.61 33.49
N ARG A 60 14.84 39.75 33.13
CA ARG A 60 13.47 40.15 32.80
C ARG A 60 12.54 38.95 32.97
N LYS A 61 11.49 39.15 33.76
CA LYS A 61 10.49 38.15 34.15
C LYS A 61 9.33 38.03 33.16
N ASN A 62 9.43 38.65 31.98
CA ASN A 62 8.55 38.47 30.82
C ASN A 62 9.36 38.86 29.57
N LEU A 63 9.75 37.89 28.77
CA LEU A 63 10.31 38.13 27.43
C LEU A 63 9.11 38.23 26.49
N GLU A 64 8.53 39.43 26.36
CA GLU A 64 7.71 39.71 25.18
C GLU A 64 8.62 39.58 23.96
N VAL A 65 8.29 38.62 23.10
CA VAL A 65 8.97 38.45 21.81
C VAL A 65 8.69 39.72 21.01
N PRO A 66 9.72 40.48 20.57
CA PRO A 66 9.50 41.67 19.77
C PRO A 66 8.66 41.34 18.55
N GLU A 67 7.59 42.10 18.27
CA GLU A 67 6.69 41.83 17.13
C GLU A 67 7.44 41.66 15.81
N GLY A 68 8.51 42.42 15.59
CA GLY A 68 9.35 42.31 14.40
C GLY A 68 10.03 40.94 14.26
N LEU A 69 10.48 40.34 15.37
CA LEU A 69 11.11 39.03 15.38
C LEU A 69 10.08 37.91 15.14
N ALA A 70 8.86 38.08 15.69
CA ALA A 70 7.76 37.17 15.42
C ALA A 70 7.34 37.20 13.94
N ARG A 71 7.22 38.39 13.35
CA ARG A 71 6.94 38.53 11.91
C ARG A 71 8.04 37.92 11.05
N GLU A 72 9.31 38.15 11.38
CA GLU A 72 10.43 37.52 10.68
C GLU A 72 10.38 35.99 10.74
N LEU A 73 9.97 35.42 11.89
CA LEU A 73 9.78 33.98 12.03
C LEU A 73 8.66 33.44 11.14
N GLU A 74 7.53 34.15 11.07
CA GLU A 74 6.42 33.80 10.18
C GLU A 74 6.83 33.85 8.71
N ASP A 75 7.55 34.90 8.29
CA ASP A 75 8.04 35.03 6.92
C ASP A 75 8.97 33.87 6.54
N GLN A 76 9.91 33.50 7.43
CA GLN A 76 10.81 32.36 7.19
C GLN A 76 10.07 31.01 7.21
N TRP A 77 9.05 30.87 8.06
CA TRP A 77 8.19 29.69 8.06
C TRP A 77 7.47 29.53 6.73
N LEU A 78 6.91 30.60 6.16
CA LEU A 78 6.23 30.55 4.86
C LEU A 78 7.17 30.13 3.73
N VAL A 79 8.39 30.66 3.71
CA VAL A 79 9.43 30.26 2.74
C VAL A 79 9.76 28.77 2.88
N LEU A 80 9.97 28.29 4.11
CA LEU A 80 10.26 26.88 4.37
C LEU A 80 9.09 25.98 3.97
N ALA A 81 7.87 26.33 4.37
CA ALA A 81 6.67 25.55 4.11
C ALA A 81 6.42 25.40 2.60
N ASN A 82 6.54 26.49 1.84
CA ASN A 82 6.42 26.47 0.38
C ASN A 82 7.53 25.63 -0.26
N GLY A 83 8.77 25.74 0.22
CA GLY A 83 9.89 24.94 -0.29
C GLY A 83 9.76 23.43 0.00
N LEU A 84 8.96 23.05 1.01
CA LEU A 84 8.75 21.66 1.44
C LEU A 84 7.32 21.17 1.19
N GLU A 85 6.56 21.82 0.31
CA GLU A 85 5.16 21.47 0.02
C GLU A 85 5.00 20.00 -0.39
N GLY A 86 5.92 19.47 -1.20
CA GLY A 86 5.94 18.07 -1.63
C GLY A 86 6.06 17.05 -0.47
N PHE A 87 6.61 17.47 0.68
CA PHE A 87 6.70 16.66 1.89
C PHE A 87 5.48 16.80 2.81
N ARG A 88 4.51 17.66 2.46
CA ARG A 88 3.28 17.92 3.23
C ARG A 88 3.59 18.33 4.68
N VAL A 89 4.55 19.22 4.87
CA VAL A 89 4.93 19.72 6.19
C VAL A 89 3.75 20.40 6.89
N ARG A 90 3.59 20.15 8.19
CA ARG A 90 2.54 20.74 9.01
C ARG A 90 3.14 21.45 10.22
N ARG A 91 2.63 22.64 10.54
CA ARG A 91 2.98 23.34 11.78
C ARG A 91 2.35 22.64 12.98
N LEU A 92 3.18 22.31 13.97
CA LEU A 92 2.72 21.78 15.26
C LEU A 92 2.06 22.90 16.08
N GLY A 93 0.96 22.56 16.76
CA GLY A 93 0.16 23.51 17.52
C GLY A 93 -0.33 22.98 18.87
N VAL A 94 -1.48 23.53 19.30
CA VAL A 94 -2.20 23.10 20.50
C VAL A 94 -3.49 22.42 20.05
N TYR A 95 -3.85 21.30 20.68
CA TYR A 95 -5.11 20.61 20.45
C TYR A 95 -5.84 20.38 21.77
N GLU A 96 -7.16 20.21 21.71
CA GLU A 96 -7.99 19.93 22.87
C GLU A 96 -8.48 18.47 22.83
N ARG A 97 -8.46 17.80 23.99
CA ARG A 97 -9.06 16.49 24.17
C ARG A 97 -9.68 16.43 25.56
N ASP A 98 -10.97 16.07 25.64
CA ASP A 98 -11.74 15.95 26.88
C ASP A 98 -11.66 17.21 27.77
N GLY A 99 -11.69 18.42 27.17
CA GLY A 99 -11.60 19.70 27.87
C GLY A 99 -10.20 20.11 28.32
N ILE A 100 -9.15 19.37 27.93
CA ILE A 100 -7.76 19.65 28.29
C ILE A 100 -6.97 20.02 27.04
N ALA A 101 -6.26 21.15 27.08
CA ALA A 101 -5.35 21.58 26.03
C ALA A 101 -3.99 20.85 26.12
N PHE A 102 -3.49 20.35 24.99
CA PHE A 102 -2.21 19.64 24.84
C PHE A 102 -1.35 20.33 23.78
N SER A 103 -0.03 20.29 23.92
CA SER A 103 0.92 20.93 23.01
C SER A 103 1.70 19.90 22.19
N GLU A 104 1.47 19.89 20.86
CA GLU A 104 2.21 19.01 19.95
C GLU A 104 3.71 19.32 19.92
N ILE A 105 4.08 20.59 20.11
CA ILE A 105 5.49 21.02 20.22
C ILE A 105 6.13 20.36 21.45
N ALA A 106 5.46 20.41 22.59
CA ALA A 106 5.95 19.81 23.82
C ALA A 106 6.05 18.28 23.71
N GLU A 107 5.06 17.65 23.07
CA GLU A 107 5.07 16.21 22.76
C GLU A 107 6.27 15.82 21.89
N ALA A 108 6.58 16.60 20.84
CA ALA A 108 7.74 16.36 19.98
C ALA A 108 9.08 16.51 20.75
N LEU A 109 9.23 17.57 21.54
CA LEU A 109 10.44 17.77 22.36
C LEU A 109 10.60 16.66 23.40
N ARG A 110 9.51 16.24 24.05
CA ARG A 110 9.53 15.11 24.98
C ARG A 110 9.87 13.80 24.28
N LEU A 111 9.35 13.56 23.08
CA LEU A 111 9.69 12.38 22.28
C LEU A 111 11.18 12.33 21.96
N ILE A 112 11.81 13.45 21.61
CA ILE A 112 13.26 13.54 21.36
C ILE A 112 14.07 13.13 22.61
N ILE A 113 13.68 13.60 23.80
CA ILE A 113 14.39 13.33 25.07
C ILE A 113 14.17 11.89 25.55
N THR A 114 12.95 11.38 25.43
CA THR A 114 12.53 10.12 26.10
C THR A 114 12.48 8.92 25.14
N GLY A 115 12.39 9.20 23.84
CA GLY A 115 12.04 8.23 22.79
C GLY A 115 10.64 7.64 22.93
N ARG A 116 9.78 8.16 23.82
CA ARG A 116 8.43 7.64 24.08
C ARG A 116 7.38 8.71 23.80
N PRO A 117 6.36 8.41 22.98
CA PRO A 117 5.26 9.34 22.78
C PRO A 117 4.43 9.42 24.07
N LEU A 118 4.17 10.63 24.54
CA LEU A 118 3.26 10.90 25.64
C LEU A 118 2.60 12.26 25.41
N PRO A 119 1.26 12.39 25.53
CA PRO A 119 0.60 13.68 25.48
C PRO A 119 1.14 14.63 26.55
N VAL A 120 1.36 15.89 26.19
CA VAL A 120 1.88 16.91 27.13
C VAL A 120 0.86 18.05 27.27
N PRO A 121 0.24 18.22 28.45
CA PRO A 121 -0.76 19.26 28.64
C PRO A 121 -0.11 20.65 28.61
N VAL A 122 -0.86 21.64 28.17
CA VAL A 122 -0.50 23.05 28.30
C VAL A 122 -0.63 23.42 29.78
N VAL A 123 0.44 23.92 30.38
CA VAL A 123 0.49 24.34 31.78
C VAL A 123 0.80 25.83 31.91
N SER A 124 0.54 26.41 33.08
CA SER A 124 0.89 27.79 33.41
C SER A 124 2.39 28.01 33.71
N GLY A 125 3.15 26.92 33.85
CA GLY A 125 4.59 26.93 34.14
C GLY A 125 5.49 26.95 32.89
N HIS A 126 6.80 26.74 33.10
CA HIS A 126 7.76 26.68 32.00
C HIS A 126 7.60 25.37 31.21
N LEU A 127 7.65 25.43 29.88
CA LEU A 127 7.51 24.25 29.01
C LEU A 127 8.53 23.15 29.34
N GLY A 128 9.74 23.55 29.76
CA GLY A 128 10.80 22.65 30.22
C GLY A 128 10.36 21.72 31.36
N ASP A 129 9.57 22.24 32.30
CA ASP A 129 9.07 21.46 33.44
C ASP A 129 8.02 20.42 32.98
N SER A 130 7.26 20.73 31.91
CA SER A 130 6.24 19.83 31.35
C SER A 130 6.82 18.68 30.54
N ILE A 131 7.99 18.88 29.91
CA ILE A 131 8.62 17.86 29.06
C ILE A 131 9.60 16.98 29.83
N TYR A 132 10.25 17.50 30.88
CA TYR A 132 11.22 16.74 31.69
C TYR A 132 10.53 15.97 32.83
N THR A 133 9.81 14.92 32.46
CA THR A 133 9.05 14.06 33.38
C THR A 133 9.77 12.77 33.75
N ASP A 134 10.70 12.32 32.91
CA ASP A 134 11.50 11.11 33.12
C ASP A 134 12.93 11.52 33.48
N ARG A 135 13.50 10.92 34.54
CA ARG A 135 14.85 11.28 35.00
C ARG A 135 15.89 10.74 34.02
N VAL A 136 16.65 11.64 33.41
CA VAL A 136 17.79 11.31 32.55
C VAL A 136 19.06 11.22 33.39
N ILE A 137 19.78 10.11 33.29
CA ILE A 137 21.04 9.85 34.00
C ILE A 137 22.11 9.54 32.94
N CYS A 138 23.11 10.42 32.84
CA CYS A 138 24.26 10.20 31.96
C CYS A 138 25.38 9.48 32.73
N GLY A 139 25.55 8.19 32.48
CA GLY A 139 26.57 7.35 33.10
C GLY A 139 27.79 7.13 32.21
N ARG A 140 28.80 6.40 32.73
CA ARG A 140 30.01 6.04 31.98
C ARG A 140 29.76 5.06 30.83
N ARG A 141 28.71 4.24 30.93
CA ARG A 141 28.38 3.16 29.98
C ARG A 141 27.23 3.53 29.02
N GLY A 142 26.67 4.73 29.16
CA GLY A 142 25.49 5.16 28.40
C GLY A 142 24.55 6.03 29.22
N ILE A 143 23.40 6.33 28.62
CA ILE A 143 22.29 7.09 29.20
C ILE A 143 21.26 6.11 29.75
N GLU A 144 20.67 6.43 30.90
CA GLU A 144 19.46 5.80 31.44
C GLU A 144 18.35 6.86 31.52
N ILE A 145 17.24 6.62 30.84
CA ILE A 145 15.99 7.38 30.96
C ILE A 145 15.07 6.58 31.87
N ARG A 146 14.95 7.04 33.12
CA ARG A 146 14.19 6.35 34.17
C ARG A 146 12.78 6.94 34.25
N ALA A 147 11.82 6.21 33.70
CA ALA A 147 10.39 6.44 33.91
C ALA A 147 9.86 5.57 35.08
N PRO A 148 8.70 5.88 35.67
CA PRO A 148 8.13 5.11 36.78
C PRO A 148 7.82 3.64 36.45
N ASP A 149 7.47 3.34 35.20
CA ASP A 149 7.06 2.02 34.73
C ASP A 149 8.25 1.17 34.25
N LYS A 150 9.17 1.77 33.48
CA LYS A 150 10.27 1.07 32.83
C LYS A 150 11.40 2.03 32.49
N SER A 151 12.64 1.61 32.74
CA SER A 151 13.83 2.34 32.28
C SER A 151 14.18 2.02 30.83
N ARG A 152 14.75 3.01 30.12
CA ARG A 152 15.31 2.85 28.77
C ARG A 152 16.77 3.26 28.78
N PHE A 153 17.60 2.57 28.01
CA PHE A 153 19.03 2.84 27.93
C PHE A 153 19.40 3.36 26.55
N GLY A 154 20.49 4.10 26.43
CA GLY A 154 20.99 4.54 25.14
C GLY A 154 22.45 4.96 25.11
N THR A 155 22.97 5.15 23.90
CA THR A 155 24.29 5.74 23.62
C THR A 155 24.16 6.72 22.46
N ILE A 156 25.15 7.60 22.27
CA ILE A 156 25.12 8.64 21.23
C ILE A 156 26.37 8.56 20.37
N PHE A 157 26.19 8.59 19.06
CA PHE A 157 27.26 8.76 18.07
C PHE A 157 27.29 10.17 17.52
N SER A 158 28.50 10.68 17.27
CA SER A 158 28.74 11.94 16.57
C SER A 158 29.76 11.76 15.45
N PHE A 159 29.77 12.70 14.50
CA PHE A 159 30.81 12.75 13.48
C PHE A 159 32.14 13.19 14.10
N ARG A 160 33.15 12.34 13.96
CA ARG A 160 34.55 12.70 14.20
C ARG A 160 35.13 13.38 12.97
N GLU A 161 34.88 12.82 11.80
CA GLU A 161 35.24 13.40 10.50
C GLU A 161 34.06 13.28 9.55
N TYR A 162 33.85 14.34 8.75
CA TYR A 162 32.76 14.40 7.79
C TYR A 162 33.09 13.54 6.56
N PRO A 163 32.07 12.98 5.88
CA PRO A 163 32.25 12.28 4.62
C PRO A 163 32.94 13.14 3.55
N ALA A 164 33.83 12.52 2.76
CA ALA A 164 34.51 13.20 1.65
C ALA A 164 33.54 13.71 0.57
N LYS A 165 32.40 13.02 0.40
CA LYS A 165 31.31 13.42 -0.50
C LYS A 165 29.97 13.23 0.21
N THR A 166 29.10 14.23 0.13
CA THR A 166 27.71 14.15 0.60
C THR A 166 26.78 13.92 -0.60
N ARG A 167 25.80 13.03 -0.45
CA ARG A 167 24.78 12.76 -1.47
C ARG A 167 23.42 12.60 -0.79
N PRO A 168 22.30 13.01 -1.42
CA PRO A 168 20.97 12.71 -0.91
C PRO A 168 20.80 11.23 -0.60
N GLY A 169 20.10 10.94 0.49
CA GLY A 169 19.81 9.58 0.93
C GLY A 169 20.96 8.80 1.55
N MET A 170 22.13 9.42 1.78
CA MET A 170 23.28 8.71 2.35
C MET A 170 23.05 8.17 3.77
N LEU A 171 22.07 8.71 4.51
CA LEU A 171 21.68 8.25 5.84
C LEU A 171 20.43 7.37 5.84
N ASN A 172 19.83 7.06 4.68
CA ASN A 172 18.55 6.34 4.59
C ASN A 172 18.62 4.92 5.14
N THR A 173 19.82 4.34 5.21
CA THR A 173 20.03 3.03 5.84
C THR A 173 19.65 3.02 7.33
N LEU A 174 19.58 4.19 7.97
CA LEU A 174 19.08 4.35 9.34
C LEU A 174 17.55 4.27 9.43
N LEU A 175 16.81 4.54 8.35
CA LEU A 175 15.34 4.54 8.35
C LEU A 175 14.74 3.14 8.50
N SER A 176 15.55 2.10 8.27
CA SER A 176 15.13 0.69 8.32
C SER A 176 15.76 -0.07 9.49
N VAL A 177 16.36 0.63 10.46
CA VAL A 177 16.91 -0.04 11.64
C VAL A 177 15.78 -0.52 12.54
N PRO A 178 15.80 -1.79 13.00
CA PRO A 178 14.73 -2.34 13.80
C PRO A 178 14.96 -2.03 15.30
N PHE A 179 15.21 -0.77 15.62
CA PHE A 179 15.37 -0.29 16.99
C PHE A 179 15.17 1.24 17.04
N PRO A 180 14.76 1.80 18.19
CA PRO A 180 14.50 3.24 18.28
C PRO A 180 15.79 4.07 18.18
N ILE A 181 15.74 5.13 17.38
CA ILE A 181 16.82 6.10 17.22
C ILE A 181 16.28 7.53 17.30
N VAL A 182 17.16 8.48 17.64
CA VAL A 182 16.93 9.92 17.42
C VAL A 182 18.14 10.47 16.69
N LEU A 183 17.95 10.83 15.41
CA LEU A 183 18.95 11.51 14.60
C LEU A 183 18.69 13.01 14.63
N ALA A 184 19.54 13.77 15.33
CA ALA A 184 19.42 15.22 15.43
C ALA A 184 20.51 15.89 14.59
N GLN A 185 20.09 16.75 13.66
CA GLN A 185 20.96 17.61 12.88
C GLN A 185 20.62 19.08 13.16
N SER A 186 21.64 19.93 13.31
CA SER A 186 21.45 21.38 13.42
C SER A 186 22.43 22.11 12.53
N PHE A 187 21.97 23.19 11.89
CA PHE A 187 22.79 24.01 11.00
C PHE A 187 22.66 25.49 11.42
N ALA A 188 23.74 26.04 11.97
CA ALA A 188 23.78 27.46 12.36
C ALA A 188 24.54 28.24 11.28
N PHE A 189 23.82 29.10 10.54
CA PHE A 189 24.40 29.94 9.50
C PHE A 189 25.49 30.85 10.07
N VAL A 190 26.58 31.02 9.32
CA VAL A 190 27.62 32.01 9.63
C VAL A 190 27.58 33.15 8.61
N THR A 191 28.13 34.31 8.99
CA THR A 191 28.19 35.44 8.06
C THR A 191 29.15 35.13 6.91
N ARG A 192 28.97 35.81 5.76
CA ARG A 192 29.88 35.65 4.61
C ARG A 192 31.34 35.93 4.98
N ALA A 193 31.58 36.97 5.79
CA ALA A 193 32.92 37.30 6.27
C ALA A 193 33.52 36.14 7.11
N GLN A 194 32.76 35.61 8.07
CA GLN A 194 33.21 34.47 8.88
C GLN A 194 33.46 33.21 8.05
N ALA A 195 32.67 33.00 7.00
CA ALA A 195 32.83 31.88 6.08
C ALA A 195 34.12 32.04 5.24
N GLN A 196 34.36 33.23 4.69
CA GLN A 196 35.58 33.56 3.95
C GLN A 196 36.82 33.37 4.82
N ASP A 197 36.83 33.93 6.03
CA ASP A 197 37.94 33.81 6.98
C ASP A 197 38.28 32.35 7.28
N ARG A 198 37.26 31.48 7.40
CA ARG A 198 37.45 30.04 7.64
C ARG A 198 38.07 29.33 6.44
N LEU A 199 37.63 29.63 5.22
CA LEU A 199 38.18 29.04 4.00
C LEU A 199 39.64 29.50 3.79
N SER A 200 39.90 30.79 3.95
CA SER A 200 41.25 31.36 3.83
C SER A 200 42.19 30.82 4.90
N LEU A 201 41.75 30.71 6.16
CA LEU A 201 42.54 30.11 7.23
C LEU A 201 42.89 28.65 6.93
N LYS A 202 41.92 27.86 6.43
CA LYS A 202 42.16 26.46 6.10
C LYS A 202 43.12 26.31 4.92
N SER A 203 42.97 27.14 3.88
CA SER A 203 43.92 27.20 2.76
C SER A 203 45.34 27.54 3.23
N ALA A 204 45.48 28.58 4.07
CA ALA A 204 46.76 28.99 4.64
C ALA A 204 47.42 27.90 5.51
N GLN A 205 46.63 27.17 6.31
CA GLN A 205 47.12 26.05 7.12
C GLN A 205 47.66 24.90 6.25
N MET A 206 46.99 24.59 5.14
CA MET A 206 47.42 23.53 4.22
C MET A 206 48.69 23.91 3.46
N LEU A 207 48.78 25.17 3.00
CA LEU A 207 49.99 25.73 2.39
C LEU A 207 51.18 25.73 3.38
N GLY A 208 50.93 26.14 4.62
CA GLY A 208 51.96 26.22 5.67
C GLY A 208 52.46 24.86 6.15
N ALA A 209 51.65 23.81 6.09
CA ALA A 209 52.03 22.44 6.46
C ALA A 209 52.86 21.71 5.38
N GLN A 210 53.19 22.36 4.25
CA GLN A 210 53.77 21.73 3.04
C GLN A 210 52.98 20.50 2.60
N ASP A 211 51.65 20.54 2.74
CA ASP A 211 50.77 19.44 2.38
C ASP A 211 50.78 19.25 0.85
N LYS A 212 50.98 18.02 0.37
CA LYS A 212 51.06 17.69 -1.08
C LYS A 212 49.68 17.69 -1.77
N ALA A 213 48.61 18.08 -1.08
CA ALA A 213 47.24 18.06 -1.57
C ALA A 213 46.86 19.30 -2.43
N VAL A 214 47.56 19.51 -3.55
CA VAL A 214 47.34 20.66 -4.46
C VAL A 214 45.88 20.82 -4.90
N SER A 215 45.19 19.71 -5.18
CA SER A 215 43.79 19.72 -5.59
C SER A 215 42.83 20.18 -4.49
N GLN A 216 43.15 19.96 -3.20
CA GLN A 216 42.31 20.42 -2.09
C GLN A 216 42.46 21.92 -1.86
N ILE A 217 43.65 22.48 -2.09
CA ILE A 217 43.91 23.92 -2.00
C ILE A 217 43.15 24.65 -3.12
N ALA A 218 43.27 24.18 -4.37
CA ALA A 218 42.50 24.72 -5.49
C ALA A 218 40.99 24.66 -5.23
N GLY A 219 40.50 23.54 -4.67
CA GLY A 219 39.09 23.41 -4.30
C GLY A 219 38.63 24.38 -3.20
N LEU A 220 39.51 24.81 -2.30
CA LEU A 220 39.19 25.84 -1.30
C LEU A 220 39.08 27.24 -1.92
N GLU A 221 39.89 27.55 -2.92
CA GLU A 221 39.82 28.80 -3.69
C GLU A 221 38.52 28.85 -4.51
N GLU A 222 38.20 27.78 -5.25
CA GLU A 222 36.94 27.65 -5.97
C GLU A 222 35.72 27.78 -5.03
N ALA A 223 35.79 27.18 -3.84
CA ALA A 223 34.73 27.30 -2.84
C ALA A 223 34.59 28.74 -2.32
N ALA A 224 35.70 29.48 -2.19
CA ALA A 224 35.67 30.88 -1.77
C ALA A 224 35.01 31.77 -2.85
N ASP A 225 35.32 31.52 -4.12
CA ASP A 225 34.70 32.24 -5.24
C ASP A 225 33.20 31.94 -5.37
N ALA A 226 32.80 30.68 -5.23
CA ALA A 226 31.41 30.26 -5.23
C ALA A 226 30.63 30.87 -4.03
N LEU A 227 31.25 30.94 -2.86
CA LEU A 227 30.70 31.63 -1.68
C LEU A 227 30.52 33.14 -1.93
N ALA A 228 31.50 33.79 -2.57
CA ALA A 228 31.40 35.20 -2.95
C ALA A 228 30.27 35.46 -3.96
N SER A 229 30.02 34.48 -4.84
CA SER A 229 28.98 34.50 -5.88
C SER A 229 27.58 34.08 -5.38
N ASN A 230 27.41 33.82 -4.08
CA ASN A 230 26.16 33.32 -3.47
C ASN A 230 25.66 31.97 -4.00
N GLU A 231 26.54 31.12 -4.49
CA GLU A 231 26.17 29.77 -4.94
C GLU A 231 25.80 28.82 -3.79
N PHE A 232 26.30 29.10 -2.59
CA PHE A 232 25.95 28.43 -1.35
C PHE A 232 26.19 29.34 -0.15
N VAL A 233 25.70 28.91 1.01
CA VAL A 233 26.04 29.52 2.31
C VAL A 233 26.77 28.52 3.19
N MET A 234 27.58 29.01 4.14
CA MET A 234 28.25 28.15 5.12
C MET A 234 27.57 28.22 6.48
N GLY A 235 27.73 27.15 7.26
CA GLY A 235 27.23 27.08 8.63
C GLY A 235 28.01 26.10 9.47
N ALA A 236 27.82 26.22 10.79
CA ALA A 236 28.28 25.24 11.75
C ALA A 236 27.20 24.15 11.89
N HIS A 237 27.47 22.99 11.28
CA HIS A 237 26.66 21.81 11.34
C HIS A 237 27.02 20.92 12.54
N HIS A 238 26.01 20.25 13.10
CA HIS A 238 26.18 19.24 14.14
C HIS A 238 25.25 18.08 13.84
N LEU A 239 25.75 16.85 14.02
CA LEU A 239 24.98 15.63 13.94
C LEU A 239 25.24 14.77 15.17
N SER A 240 24.15 14.29 15.75
CA SER A 240 24.15 13.29 16.82
C SER A 240 23.11 12.21 16.52
N LEU A 241 23.47 10.95 16.72
CA LEU A 241 22.58 9.80 16.60
C LEU A 241 22.48 9.12 17.97
N ALA A 242 21.37 9.31 18.67
CA ALA A 242 21.05 8.52 19.84
C ALA A 242 20.46 7.17 19.40
N VAL A 243 20.94 6.10 20.03
CA VAL A 243 20.49 4.72 19.82
C VAL A 243 19.97 4.19 21.15
N TYR A 244 18.75 3.65 21.16
CA TYR A 244 18.09 3.23 22.39
C TYR A 244 17.79 1.73 22.42
N GLY A 245 17.77 1.16 23.61
CA GLY A 245 17.37 -0.23 23.87
C GLY A 245 16.76 -0.39 25.27
N ASP A 246 16.12 -1.54 25.49
CA ASP A 246 15.48 -1.86 26.77
C ASP A 246 16.45 -2.37 27.84
N SER A 247 17.71 -2.63 27.46
CA SER A 247 18.81 -2.98 28.35
C SER A 247 20.13 -2.46 27.79
N LEU A 248 21.16 -2.37 28.62
CA LEU A 248 22.51 -2.02 28.15
C LEU A 248 23.03 -3.01 27.08
N ALA A 249 22.70 -4.30 27.21
CA ALA A 249 23.09 -5.31 26.22
C ALA A 249 22.41 -5.07 24.86
N ALA A 250 21.12 -4.71 24.85
CA ALA A 250 20.42 -4.34 23.62
C ALA A 250 21.03 -3.07 22.99
N VAL A 251 21.40 -2.07 23.81
CA VAL A 251 22.10 -0.86 23.33
C VAL A 251 23.43 -1.23 22.68
N GLU A 252 24.23 -2.11 23.25
CA GLU A 252 25.51 -2.54 22.67
C GLU A 252 25.31 -3.19 21.28
N GLU A 253 24.30 -4.06 21.12
CA GLU A 253 23.96 -4.67 19.83
C GLU A 253 23.50 -3.61 18.81
N HIS A 254 22.55 -2.76 19.19
CA HIS A 254 21.99 -1.73 18.32
C HIS A 254 23.05 -0.70 17.93
N ALA A 255 23.93 -0.32 18.85
CA ALA A 255 25.03 0.60 18.63
C ALA A 255 26.03 0.05 17.60
N GLY A 256 26.36 -1.24 17.67
CA GLY A 256 27.20 -1.90 16.65
C GLY A 256 26.60 -1.79 15.24
N ARG A 257 25.29 -2.05 15.12
CA ARG A 257 24.56 -1.96 13.85
C ARG A 257 24.46 -0.51 13.34
N ALA A 258 24.09 0.43 14.20
CA ALA A 258 23.99 1.85 13.87
C ALA A 258 25.34 2.44 13.43
N ARG A 259 26.42 2.08 14.13
CA ARG A 259 27.79 2.46 13.77
C ARG A 259 28.17 1.98 12.38
N GLY A 260 27.84 0.72 12.05
CA GLY A 260 28.04 0.17 10.70
C GLY A 260 27.31 0.99 9.63
N ARG A 261 26.02 1.30 9.85
CA ARG A 261 25.22 2.11 8.91
C ARG A 261 25.79 3.51 8.67
N LEU A 262 26.26 4.17 9.73
CA LEU A 262 26.90 5.48 9.60
C LEU A 262 28.26 5.39 8.89
N ALA A 263 29.03 4.33 9.12
CA ALA A 263 30.30 4.10 8.43
C ALA A 263 30.10 3.83 6.93
N ASP A 264 29.07 3.07 6.55
CA ASP A 264 28.68 2.83 5.15
C ASP A 264 28.30 4.13 4.40
N ALA A 265 27.84 5.16 5.14
CA ALA A 265 27.62 6.50 4.60
C ALA A 265 28.93 7.27 4.32
N GLY A 266 30.09 6.72 4.71
CA GLY A 266 31.41 7.32 4.51
C GLY A 266 31.84 8.29 5.60
N ALA A 267 31.15 8.33 6.75
CA ALA A 267 31.51 9.15 7.89
C ALA A 267 32.45 8.40 8.86
N VAL A 268 33.41 9.11 9.46
CA VAL A 268 34.14 8.58 10.62
C VAL A 268 33.35 8.94 11.87
N VAL A 269 32.79 7.94 12.53
CA VAL A 269 31.92 8.14 13.70
C VAL A 269 32.59 7.74 15.01
N VAL A 270 32.24 8.45 16.07
CA VAL A 270 32.71 8.18 17.43
C VAL A 270 31.53 8.10 18.38
N GLU A 271 31.60 7.15 19.30
CA GLU A 271 30.67 7.06 20.42
C GLU A 271 31.04 8.11 21.47
N GLU A 272 30.08 8.95 21.85
CA GLU A 272 30.29 9.98 22.86
C GLU A 272 30.37 9.39 24.25
N ARG A 273 31.43 9.77 25.00
CA ARG A 273 31.67 9.33 26.38
C ARG A 273 31.71 10.52 27.32
N LEU A 274 32.83 11.23 27.36
CA LEU A 274 32.97 12.42 28.19
C LEU A 274 31.95 13.51 27.81
N GLY A 275 31.63 13.62 26.52
CA GLY A 275 30.64 14.55 25.98
C GLY A 275 29.22 14.00 25.93
N LEU A 276 28.92 12.83 26.51
CA LEU A 276 27.63 12.15 26.33
C LEU A 276 26.43 13.00 26.79
N GLU A 277 26.55 13.65 27.95
CA GLU A 277 25.50 14.53 28.47
C GLU A 277 25.29 15.74 27.55
N ALA A 278 26.37 16.34 27.07
CA ALA A 278 26.29 17.47 26.13
C ALA A 278 25.66 17.05 24.80
N ALA A 279 26.08 15.90 24.27
CA ALA A 279 25.53 15.34 23.05
C ALA A 279 24.02 15.07 23.18
N PHE A 280 23.57 14.52 24.31
CA PHE A 280 22.16 14.28 24.60
C PHE A 280 21.34 15.58 24.60
N TRP A 281 21.75 16.58 25.38
CA TRP A 281 21.02 17.83 25.47
C TRP A 281 21.07 18.66 24.19
N SER A 282 22.10 18.47 23.36
CA SER A 282 22.22 19.15 22.06
C SER A 282 21.22 18.67 21.01
N GLN A 283 20.51 17.56 21.24
CA GLN A 283 19.44 17.07 20.36
C GLN A 283 18.21 17.98 20.38
N LEU A 284 18.03 18.77 21.44
CA LEU A 284 16.94 19.73 21.54
C LEU A 284 17.21 20.99 20.71
N PRO A 285 16.22 21.49 19.96
CA PRO A 285 16.33 22.77 19.26
C PRO A 285 16.71 23.91 20.21
N GLY A 286 17.69 24.73 19.81
CA GLY A 286 18.14 25.90 20.58
C GLY A 286 19.35 25.66 21.47
N ASN A 287 19.70 24.41 21.77
CA ASN A 287 20.82 24.05 22.65
C ASN A 287 22.19 24.09 21.94
N LEU A 288 22.47 25.18 21.21
CA LEU A 288 23.65 25.31 20.34
C LEU A 288 24.99 25.24 21.09
N GLU A 289 25.02 25.65 22.36
CA GLU A 289 26.21 25.61 23.23
C GLU A 289 26.62 24.19 23.64
N TRP A 290 25.68 23.24 23.64
CA TRP A 290 25.91 21.85 24.04
C TRP A 290 26.38 20.95 22.90
N ARG A 291 26.41 21.46 21.66
CA ARG A 291 26.74 20.68 20.46
C ARG A 291 28.17 20.14 20.53
N THR A 292 28.30 18.82 20.49
CA THR A 292 29.60 18.15 20.42
C THR A 292 30.10 18.11 18.99
N ARG A 293 31.37 18.48 18.74
CA ARG A 293 32.03 18.37 17.42
C ARG A 293 31.32 19.11 16.26
N PRO A 294 30.97 20.40 16.41
CA PRO A 294 30.41 21.16 15.29
C PRO A 294 31.43 21.24 14.13
N GLY A 295 30.98 20.97 12.91
CA GLY A 295 31.77 21.06 11.69
C GLY A 295 31.32 22.21 10.79
N ALA A 296 32.27 22.88 10.14
CA ALA A 296 31.95 23.89 9.13
C ALA A 296 31.68 23.21 7.79
N ILE A 297 30.44 23.28 7.29
CA ILE A 297 30.04 22.74 5.98
C ILE A 297 29.20 23.78 5.22
N ASN A 298 29.00 23.57 3.93
CA ASN A 298 28.10 24.41 3.13
C ASN A 298 26.65 23.86 3.12
N SER A 299 25.72 24.68 2.64
CA SER A 299 24.30 24.34 2.54
C SER A 299 24.02 23.16 1.61
N ARG A 300 24.83 22.96 0.55
CA ARG A 300 24.71 21.79 -0.34
C ARG A 300 25.03 20.49 0.40
N ASN A 301 26.07 20.49 1.24
CA ASN A 301 26.41 19.35 2.09
C ASN A 301 25.31 19.05 3.11
N PHE A 302 24.76 20.09 3.75
CA PHE A 302 23.67 19.95 4.70
C PHE A 302 22.42 19.35 4.04
N ALA A 303 22.02 19.86 2.86
CA ALA A 303 20.91 19.30 2.10
C ALA A 303 21.13 17.82 1.73
N GLY A 304 22.36 17.41 1.42
CA GLY A 304 22.70 16.00 1.17
C GLY A 304 22.58 15.11 2.43
N LEU A 305 22.85 15.65 3.61
CA LEU A 305 22.73 14.92 4.89
C LEU A 305 21.29 14.89 5.44
N SER A 306 20.44 15.84 5.04
CA SER A 306 19.06 16.00 5.50
C SER A 306 18.08 15.96 4.31
N SER A 307 18.00 14.81 3.62
CA SER A 307 17.15 14.64 2.43
C SER A 307 15.66 14.39 2.72
N PHE A 308 15.28 14.16 3.99
CA PHE A 308 13.90 13.89 4.43
C PHE A 308 13.21 12.68 3.74
N ASP A 309 14.00 11.75 3.21
CA ASP A 309 13.47 10.53 2.60
C ASP A 309 12.70 9.68 3.63
N ASN A 310 11.62 9.02 3.21
CA ASN A 310 10.89 8.11 4.08
C ASN A 310 10.19 7.01 3.27
N PHE A 311 9.76 5.96 3.96
CA PHE A 311 8.92 4.92 3.37
C PHE A 311 7.48 5.45 3.22
N PRO A 312 6.81 5.22 2.07
CA PRO A 312 5.40 5.55 1.92
C PRO A 312 4.56 4.88 3.01
N GLY A 313 3.69 5.65 3.67
CA GLY A 313 2.84 5.16 4.77
C GLY A 313 1.46 4.65 4.33
N GLY A 314 1.06 4.90 3.08
CA GLY A 314 -0.30 4.66 2.62
C GLY A 314 -1.29 5.68 3.20
N GLU A 315 -2.56 5.28 3.30
CA GLU A 315 -3.64 6.12 3.84
C GLU A 315 -4.42 5.36 4.90
N GLU A 316 -4.62 5.93 6.09
CA GLU A 316 -5.34 5.27 7.19
C GLU A 316 -6.86 5.19 6.93
N THR A 317 -7.39 6.13 6.16
CA THR A 317 -8.81 6.24 5.80
C THR A 317 -8.95 6.71 4.36
N GLY A 318 -9.95 6.20 3.65
CA GLY A 318 -10.29 6.63 2.29
C GLY A 318 -11.77 6.50 1.98
N HIS A 319 -12.10 6.35 0.69
CA HIS A 319 -13.47 6.39 0.17
C HIS A 319 -14.45 5.41 0.84
N TRP A 320 -13.98 4.24 1.26
CA TRP A 320 -14.79 3.22 1.95
C TRP A 320 -14.57 3.16 3.46
N GLY A 321 -13.99 4.20 4.07
CA GLY A 321 -13.68 4.24 5.50
C GLY A 321 -12.25 3.80 5.78
N ALA A 322 -12.06 2.88 6.72
CA ALA A 322 -10.74 2.42 7.15
C ALA A 322 -9.93 1.79 6.01
N ALA A 323 -8.59 1.82 6.12
CA ALA A 323 -7.71 1.02 5.27
C ALA A 323 -8.07 -0.47 5.33
N ILE A 324 -8.22 -1.09 4.16
CA ILE A 324 -8.63 -2.49 4.02
C ILE A 324 -7.56 -3.43 4.60
N ALA A 325 -6.29 -3.12 4.40
CA ALA A 325 -5.19 -3.91 4.94
C ALA A 325 -4.05 -3.00 5.42
N ARG A 326 -3.27 -3.47 6.40
CA ARG A 326 -2.00 -2.86 6.80
C ARG A 326 -0.87 -3.82 6.45
N PHE A 327 0.09 -3.38 5.66
CA PHE A 327 1.28 -4.14 5.34
C PHE A 327 2.48 -3.60 6.09
N ARG A 328 3.47 -4.46 6.29
CA ARG A 328 4.81 -4.06 6.70
C ARG A 328 5.62 -3.73 5.45
N THR A 329 6.31 -2.60 5.40
CA THR A 329 7.24 -2.26 4.31
C THR A 329 8.56 -3.03 4.46
N ASP A 330 9.36 -3.09 3.41
CA ASP A 330 10.75 -3.57 3.49
C ASP A 330 11.65 -2.73 4.42
N GLY A 331 11.25 -1.48 4.69
CA GLY A 331 11.81 -0.62 5.74
C GLY A 331 11.38 -0.97 7.16
N GLY A 332 10.43 -1.88 7.35
CA GLY A 332 9.88 -2.21 8.67
C GLY A 332 8.88 -1.18 9.20
N THR A 333 8.38 -0.29 8.36
CA THR A 333 7.31 0.66 8.67
C THR A 333 5.94 0.12 8.25
N THR A 334 4.87 0.84 8.59
CA THR A 334 3.51 0.52 8.14
C THR A 334 3.23 1.07 6.75
N TYR A 335 2.44 0.33 5.98
CA TYR A 335 1.75 0.80 4.79
C TYR A 335 0.26 0.48 4.89
N ASP A 336 -0.58 1.50 5.01
CA ASP A 336 -2.03 1.35 5.08
C ASP A 336 -2.66 1.38 3.67
N TYR A 337 -3.21 0.24 3.27
CA TYR A 337 -3.76 0.04 1.94
C TYR A 337 -5.25 0.42 1.88
N VAL A 338 -5.50 1.59 1.30
CA VAL A 338 -6.81 1.99 0.77
C VAL A 338 -6.86 1.65 -0.71
N PRO A 339 -7.84 0.90 -1.23
CA PRO A 339 -7.87 0.46 -2.63
C PRO A 339 -8.16 1.60 -3.61
N HIS A 340 -8.83 2.66 -3.16
CA HIS A 340 -9.14 3.82 -3.97
C HIS A 340 -7.91 4.73 -4.09
N VAL A 341 -7.68 5.23 -5.28
CA VAL A 341 -6.85 6.42 -5.51
C VAL A 341 -7.82 7.47 -6.05
N ALA A 342 -8.03 8.54 -5.28
CA ALA A 342 -9.21 9.40 -5.40
C ALA A 342 -10.52 8.57 -5.35
N ASP A 343 -11.28 8.49 -6.45
CA ASP A 343 -12.54 7.76 -6.57
C ASP A 343 -12.40 6.42 -7.33
N VAL A 344 -11.19 6.06 -7.79
CA VAL A 344 -10.97 4.87 -8.63
C VAL A 344 -10.32 3.74 -7.82
N ALA A 345 -10.98 2.59 -7.75
CA ALA A 345 -10.47 1.37 -7.10
C ALA A 345 -10.17 0.25 -8.11
N MET A 346 -9.31 0.52 -9.10
CA MET A 346 -8.87 -0.49 -10.07
C MET A 346 -7.42 -0.91 -9.80
N THR A 347 -7.24 -2.20 -9.55
CA THR A 347 -5.95 -2.83 -9.27
C THR A 347 -5.67 -3.95 -10.25
N ILE A 348 -4.44 -3.97 -10.78
CA ILE A 348 -3.93 -5.10 -11.56
C ILE A 348 -2.77 -5.76 -10.81
N ILE A 349 -2.78 -7.08 -10.74
CA ILE A 349 -1.82 -7.89 -9.99
C ILE A 349 -1.08 -8.80 -10.97
N PHE A 350 0.25 -8.71 -10.99
CA PHE A 350 1.13 -9.56 -11.78
C PHE A 350 1.97 -10.45 -10.87
N GLY A 351 1.96 -11.76 -11.12
CA GLY A 351 2.85 -12.67 -10.39
C GLY A 351 2.85 -14.09 -10.93
N PRO A 352 4.03 -14.71 -11.09
CA PRO A 352 4.15 -16.08 -11.60
C PRO A 352 3.53 -17.09 -10.63
N ILE A 353 3.32 -18.33 -11.11
CA ILE A 353 2.80 -19.44 -10.30
C ILE A 353 3.68 -19.61 -9.05
N GLY A 354 3.05 -19.77 -7.88
CA GLY A 354 3.75 -19.96 -6.61
C GLY A 354 4.36 -18.70 -5.99
N SER A 355 4.16 -17.52 -6.58
CA SER A 355 4.65 -16.24 -6.04
C SER A 355 3.96 -15.81 -4.74
N GLY A 356 2.71 -16.23 -4.53
CA GLY A 356 1.84 -15.78 -3.43
C GLY A 356 0.69 -14.88 -3.89
N LYS A 357 0.56 -14.61 -5.20
CA LYS A 357 -0.54 -13.83 -5.82
C LYS A 357 -1.93 -14.23 -5.31
N THR A 358 -2.27 -15.51 -5.36
CA THR A 358 -3.60 -16.00 -4.94
C THR A 358 -3.83 -15.76 -3.45
N ALA A 359 -2.84 -16.04 -2.60
CA ALA A 359 -2.94 -15.81 -1.15
C ALA A 359 -3.15 -14.32 -0.83
N LEU A 360 -2.45 -13.40 -1.51
CA LEU A 360 -2.66 -11.96 -1.33
C LEU A 360 -4.04 -11.53 -1.81
N LEU A 361 -4.47 -11.99 -2.98
CA LEU A 361 -5.79 -11.66 -3.53
C LEU A 361 -6.89 -12.13 -2.57
N MET A 362 -6.85 -13.39 -2.15
CA MET A 362 -7.81 -13.96 -1.21
C MET A 362 -7.78 -13.23 0.14
N PHE A 363 -6.61 -12.86 0.64
CA PHE A 363 -6.49 -12.05 1.86
C PHE A 363 -7.19 -10.70 1.69
N LEU A 364 -6.95 -10.00 0.57
CA LEU A 364 -7.63 -8.73 0.29
C LEU A 364 -9.15 -8.90 0.19
N LEU A 365 -9.64 -9.94 -0.49
CA LEU A 365 -11.08 -10.23 -0.60
C LEU A 365 -11.72 -10.51 0.78
N ALA A 366 -11.04 -11.25 1.65
CA ALA A 366 -11.47 -11.44 3.03
C ALA A 366 -11.51 -10.11 3.80
N MET A 367 -10.49 -9.28 3.65
CA MET A 367 -10.41 -7.98 4.32
C MET A 367 -11.46 -6.99 3.81
N PHE A 368 -11.92 -7.11 2.57
CA PHE A 368 -12.98 -6.25 2.02
C PHE A 368 -14.29 -6.38 2.77
N GLU A 369 -14.57 -7.53 3.38
CA GLU A 369 -15.80 -7.75 4.17
C GLU A 369 -16.02 -6.63 5.19
N GLN A 370 -14.95 -6.08 5.78
CA GLN A 370 -15.06 -4.98 6.74
C GLN A 370 -15.71 -3.71 6.20
N ALA A 371 -15.54 -3.47 4.89
CA ALA A 371 -16.14 -2.35 4.19
C ALA A 371 -17.50 -2.72 3.55
N MET A 372 -17.91 -3.99 3.62
CA MET A 372 -19.16 -4.47 3.00
C MET A 372 -20.30 -4.64 4.01
N VAL A 373 -20.01 -4.77 5.31
CA VAL A 373 -21.06 -4.88 6.34
C VAL A 373 -21.98 -3.65 6.34
N GLU A 374 -23.27 -3.87 6.59
CA GLU A 374 -24.33 -2.85 6.47
C GLU A 374 -24.02 -1.61 7.29
N GLU A 375 -23.53 -1.79 8.53
CA GLU A 375 -23.18 -0.74 9.49
C GLU A 375 -22.09 0.20 8.98
N ASN A 376 -21.23 -0.28 8.09
CA ASN A 376 -20.13 0.50 7.52
C ASN A 376 -20.47 1.07 6.14
N THR A 377 -21.70 0.88 5.65
CA THR A 377 -22.14 1.36 4.33
C THR A 377 -23.08 2.58 4.47
N PRO A 378 -22.84 3.69 3.74
CA PRO A 378 -23.75 4.84 3.76
C PRO A 378 -25.17 4.52 3.28
N SER A 379 -25.32 3.48 2.44
CA SER A 379 -26.60 3.05 1.88
C SER A 379 -27.46 2.22 2.83
N GLY A 380 -26.90 1.74 3.96
CA GLY A 380 -27.57 0.73 4.79
C GLY A 380 -27.85 -0.55 4.02
N ARG A 381 -26.96 -0.94 3.10
CA ARG A 381 -27.06 -2.16 2.29
C ARG A 381 -25.72 -2.85 2.29
N ALA A 382 -25.70 -4.13 2.64
CA ALA A 382 -24.49 -4.93 2.53
C ALA A 382 -23.91 -4.90 1.10
N GLY A 383 -22.61 -4.70 1.01
CA GLY A 383 -21.87 -4.80 -0.24
C GLY A 383 -21.73 -6.25 -0.71
N SER A 384 -21.09 -6.44 -1.87
CA SER A 384 -20.88 -7.78 -2.43
C SER A 384 -19.54 -7.93 -3.10
N VAL A 385 -18.90 -9.07 -2.87
CA VAL A 385 -17.66 -9.47 -3.54
C VAL A 385 -17.99 -10.57 -4.55
N VAL A 386 -17.62 -10.39 -5.81
CA VAL A 386 -17.75 -11.39 -6.87
C VAL A 386 -16.36 -11.73 -7.39
N PHE A 387 -16.04 -13.02 -7.37
CA PHE A 387 -14.73 -13.55 -7.73
C PHE A 387 -14.86 -14.61 -8.84
N PHE A 388 -14.23 -14.37 -9.98
CA PHE A 388 -14.05 -15.38 -11.01
C PHE A 388 -12.71 -16.08 -10.80
N ASP A 389 -12.83 -17.34 -10.40
CA ASP A 389 -11.74 -18.18 -9.92
C ASP A 389 -11.17 -19.06 -11.04
N LYS A 390 -9.93 -19.50 -10.82
CA LYS A 390 -9.26 -20.52 -11.59
C LYS A 390 -8.58 -21.52 -10.66
N ASP A 391 -8.60 -22.78 -11.06
CA ASP A 391 -8.03 -23.93 -10.37
C ASP A 391 -8.62 -24.13 -8.96
N ARG A 392 -9.83 -23.62 -8.71
CA ARG A 392 -10.51 -23.64 -7.41
C ARG A 392 -9.67 -23.03 -6.26
N GLY A 393 -8.84 -22.04 -6.58
CA GLY A 393 -7.86 -21.47 -5.65
C GLY A 393 -8.48 -20.68 -4.49
N GLY A 394 -9.63 -20.05 -4.70
CA GLY A 394 -10.35 -19.27 -3.70
C GLY A 394 -11.58 -19.93 -3.10
N GLU A 395 -11.91 -21.16 -3.50
CA GLU A 395 -13.12 -21.85 -3.03
C GLU A 395 -13.22 -21.94 -1.52
N LEU A 396 -12.12 -22.30 -0.86
CA LEU A 396 -12.09 -22.47 0.59
C LEU A 396 -12.36 -21.15 1.31
N LEU A 397 -11.84 -20.02 0.82
CA LEU A 397 -12.16 -18.70 1.36
C LEU A 397 -13.65 -18.42 1.23
N VAL A 398 -14.20 -18.53 0.01
CA VAL A 398 -15.60 -18.21 -0.27
C VAL A 398 -16.51 -19.00 0.67
N ARG A 399 -16.22 -20.29 0.87
CA ARG A 399 -16.99 -21.15 1.76
C ARG A 399 -16.75 -20.84 3.23
N ALA A 400 -15.51 -20.57 3.63
CA ALA A 400 -15.18 -20.22 5.03
C ALA A 400 -15.84 -18.91 5.47
N THR A 401 -16.12 -17.99 4.55
CA THR A 401 -16.87 -16.75 4.81
C THR A 401 -18.39 -16.91 4.68
N GLY A 402 -18.91 -18.13 4.49
CA GLY A 402 -20.35 -18.39 4.32
C GLY A 402 -20.91 -17.95 2.96
N GLY A 403 -20.04 -17.76 1.97
CA GLY A 403 -20.38 -17.34 0.61
C GLY A 403 -20.88 -18.47 -0.30
N THR A 404 -21.24 -18.09 -1.53
CA THR A 404 -21.72 -19.01 -2.57
C THR A 404 -20.62 -19.33 -3.57
N TYR A 405 -20.43 -20.60 -3.92
CA TYR A 405 -19.40 -21.02 -4.87
C TYR A 405 -19.98 -21.95 -5.93
N LEU A 406 -19.96 -21.51 -7.19
CA LEU A 406 -20.46 -22.25 -8.36
C LEU A 406 -19.29 -22.78 -9.19
N GLU A 407 -19.23 -24.09 -9.41
CA GLU A 407 -18.20 -24.71 -10.26
C GLU A 407 -18.77 -25.04 -11.63
N LEU A 408 -18.25 -24.40 -12.69
CA LEU A 408 -18.70 -24.67 -14.06
C LEU A 408 -17.93 -25.85 -14.66
N ARG A 409 -18.63 -26.98 -14.84
CA ARG A 409 -18.03 -28.22 -15.34
C ARG A 409 -18.42 -28.51 -16.78
N ARG A 410 -17.44 -29.00 -17.56
CA ARG A 410 -17.67 -29.35 -18.95
C ARG A 410 -18.50 -30.63 -19.06
N GLY A 411 -19.58 -30.57 -19.82
CA GLY A 411 -20.43 -31.73 -20.11
C GLY A 411 -21.42 -32.09 -18.99
N GLU A 412 -21.35 -31.42 -17.85
CA GLU A 412 -22.38 -31.42 -16.80
C GLU A 412 -23.23 -30.15 -16.95
N ALA A 413 -24.45 -30.15 -16.41
CA ALA A 413 -25.26 -28.93 -16.41
C ALA A 413 -24.49 -27.81 -15.70
N SER A 414 -24.16 -26.74 -16.42
CA SER A 414 -23.27 -25.69 -15.93
C SER A 414 -23.86 -24.88 -14.76
N GLY A 415 -25.18 -24.96 -14.55
CA GLY A 415 -25.91 -24.07 -13.65
C GLY A 415 -26.16 -22.67 -14.25
N LEU A 416 -25.70 -22.38 -15.47
CA LEU A 416 -26.04 -21.15 -16.19
C LEU A 416 -27.30 -21.40 -17.03
N ALA A 417 -28.34 -20.59 -16.82
CA ALA A 417 -29.56 -20.66 -17.63
C ALA A 417 -30.11 -19.24 -17.89
N PRO A 418 -29.54 -18.46 -18.83
CA PRO A 418 -29.86 -17.05 -19.01
C PRO A 418 -31.35 -16.75 -19.24
N LEU A 419 -32.06 -17.58 -20.01
CA LEU A 419 -33.51 -17.40 -20.22
C LEU A 419 -34.31 -17.56 -18.93
N ARG A 420 -33.85 -18.39 -17.98
CA ARG A 420 -34.50 -18.62 -16.69
C ARG A 420 -34.06 -17.62 -15.63
N GLY A 421 -32.78 -17.26 -15.60
CA GLY A 421 -32.20 -16.39 -14.57
C GLY A 421 -32.50 -14.90 -14.71
N LEU A 422 -33.00 -14.45 -15.86
CA LEU A 422 -33.32 -13.03 -16.13
C LEU A 422 -34.80 -12.71 -15.90
N LYS A 423 -35.08 -11.47 -15.48
CA LYS A 423 -36.37 -11.03 -14.91
C LYS A 423 -37.36 -10.43 -15.91
N ASP A 424 -37.08 -10.54 -17.20
CA ASP A 424 -37.90 -10.00 -18.29
C ASP A 424 -37.98 -8.46 -18.33
N THR A 425 -36.85 -7.79 -18.13
CA THR A 425 -36.74 -6.34 -18.38
C THR A 425 -36.33 -6.03 -19.83
N GLU A 426 -36.51 -4.79 -20.29
CA GLU A 426 -36.04 -4.36 -21.61
C GLU A 426 -34.53 -4.58 -21.78
N ALA A 427 -33.75 -4.26 -20.73
CA ALA A 427 -32.32 -4.49 -20.71
C ALA A 427 -31.96 -5.99 -20.78
N ASP A 428 -32.72 -6.86 -20.11
CA ASP A 428 -32.51 -8.31 -20.16
C ASP A 428 -32.76 -8.86 -21.57
N ARG A 429 -33.84 -8.39 -22.22
CA ARG A 429 -34.18 -8.79 -23.59
C ARG A 429 -33.13 -8.33 -24.59
N ASP A 430 -32.62 -7.11 -24.45
CA ASP A 430 -31.56 -6.59 -25.32
C ASP A 430 -30.25 -7.35 -25.12
N PHE A 431 -29.88 -7.64 -23.87
CA PHE A 431 -28.74 -8.50 -23.57
C PHE A 431 -28.90 -9.89 -24.20
N LEU A 432 -30.03 -10.56 -24.01
CA LEU A 432 -30.31 -11.87 -24.60
C LEU A 432 -30.23 -11.84 -26.13
N ARG A 433 -30.73 -10.76 -26.75
CA ARG A 433 -30.64 -10.58 -28.20
C ARG A 433 -29.18 -10.54 -28.64
N GLY A 434 -28.37 -9.63 -28.09
CA GLY A 434 -26.95 -9.55 -28.45
C GLY A 434 -26.19 -10.85 -28.15
N TRP A 435 -26.47 -11.47 -27.02
CA TRP A 435 -25.84 -12.72 -26.59
C TRP A 435 -26.20 -13.91 -27.49
N LEU A 436 -27.47 -14.07 -27.88
CA LEU A 436 -27.91 -15.13 -28.82
C LEU A 436 -27.35 -14.93 -30.23
N ILE A 437 -27.26 -13.68 -30.69
CA ILE A 437 -26.62 -13.35 -31.97
C ILE A 437 -25.14 -13.76 -31.93
N ALA A 438 -24.42 -13.43 -30.85
CA ALA A 438 -23.02 -13.81 -30.68
C ALA A 438 -22.83 -15.33 -30.60
N LEU A 439 -23.70 -16.05 -29.88
CA LEU A 439 -23.69 -17.52 -29.82
C LEU A 439 -23.78 -18.16 -31.20
N VAL A 440 -24.61 -17.60 -32.08
CA VAL A 440 -24.85 -18.13 -33.42
C VAL A 440 -23.71 -17.75 -34.36
N GLN A 441 -23.22 -16.52 -34.29
CA GLN A 441 -22.09 -16.02 -35.09
C GLN A 441 -20.75 -16.68 -34.74
N SER A 442 -20.63 -17.32 -33.56
CA SER A 442 -19.42 -18.04 -33.12
C SER A 442 -18.96 -19.14 -34.07
N ASP A 443 -19.84 -19.67 -34.93
CA ASP A 443 -19.50 -20.73 -35.89
C ASP A 443 -18.80 -20.22 -37.16
N GLY A 444 -18.57 -18.90 -37.29
CA GLY A 444 -17.90 -18.28 -38.42
C GLY A 444 -18.73 -18.22 -39.72
N LYS A 445 -20.01 -18.60 -39.69
CA LYS A 445 -20.87 -18.67 -40.89
C LYS A 445 -21.56 -17.35 -41.26
N GLY A 446 -21.06 -16.23 -40.75
CA GLY A 446 -21.57 -14.89 -41.05
C GLY A 446 -22.73 -14.42 -40.16
N GLY A 447 -23.14 -13.17 -40.38
CA GLY A 447 -24.18 -12.47 -39.62
C GLY A 447 -25.60 -12.95 -39.93
N LEU A 448 -26.57 -12.36 -39.24
CA LEU A 448 -27.99 -12.64 -39.45
C LEU A 448 -28.59 -11.73 -40.52
N ASN A 449 -29.59 -12.23 -41.24
CA ASN A 449 -30.39 -11.37 -42.12
C ASN A 449 -31.44 -10.60 -41.28
N PRO A 450 -31.99 -9.47 -41.80
CA PRO A 450 -32.94 -8.64 -41.05
C PRO A 450 -34.24 -9.35 -40.65
N GLU A 451 -34.64 -10.40 -41.37
CA GLU A 451 -35.84 -11.17 -41.04
C GLU A 451 -35.60 -12.11 -39.85
N ASP A 452 -34.41 -12.72 -39.76
CA ASP A 452 -34.00 -13.54 -38.63
C ASP A 452 -33.82 -12.71 -37.35
N GLU A 453 -33.32 -11.48 -37.46
CA GLU A 453 -33.27 -10.55 -36.31
C GLU A 453 -34.67 -10.26 -35.76
N LYS A 454 -35.64 -9.95 -36.64
CA LYS A 454 -37.03 -9.73 -36.22
C LYS A 454 -37.68 -10.98 -35.63
N ARG A 455 -37.34 -12.17 -36.14
CA ARG A 455 -37.81 -13.45 -35.57
C ARG A 455 -37.22 -13.68 -34.18
N LEU A 456 -35.93 -13.41 -34.00
CA LEU A 456 -35.25 -13.52 -32.72
C LEU A 456 -35.87 -12.61 -31.66
N GLU A 457 -36.14 -11.34 -31.99
CA GLU A 457 -36.78 -10.40 -31.07
C GLU A 457 -38.16 -10.87 -30.61
N ARG A 458 -38.98 -11.39 -31.55
CA ARG A 458 -40.28 -11.99 -31.22
C ARG A 458 -40.13 -13.25 -30.36
N ALA A 459 -39.15 -14.11 -30.68
CA ALA A 459 -38.88 -15.33 -29.94
C ALA A 459 -38.46 -15.06 -28.50
N ILE A 460 -37.54 -14.11 -28.28
CA ILE A 460 -37.10 -13.67 -26.95
C ILE A 460 -38.28 -13.11 -26.17
N THR A 461 -39.05 -12.20 -26.77
CA THR A 461 -40.23 -11.61 -26.12
C THR A 461 -41.22 -12.68 -25.69
N ARG A 462 -41.46 -13.68 -26.55
CA ARG A 462 -42.37 -14.78 -26.24
C ARG A 462 -41.83 -15.67 -25.13
N GLN A 463 -40.56 -16.06 -25.19
CA GLN A 463 -39.93 -16.89 -24.15
C GLN A 463 -39.91 -16.19 -22.80
N MET A 464 -39.50 -14.93 -22.74
CA MET A 464 -39.40 -14.21 -21.48
C MET A 464 -40.78 -13.92 -20.85
N SER A 465 -41.85 -13.85 -21.66
CA SER A 465 -43.23 -13.75 -21.15
C SER A 465 -43.76 -15.01 -20.46
N MET A 466 -43.09 -16.16 -20.63
CA MET A 466 -43.49 -17.42 -19.98
C MET A 466 -42.99 -17.48 -18.52
N PRO A 467 -43.62 -18.31 -17.67
CA PRO A 467 -43.04 -18.72 -16.38
C PRO A 467 -41.61 -19.24 -16.54
N GLU A 468 -40.73 -18.94 -15.58
CA GLU A 468 -39.29 -19.24 -15.63
C GLU A 468 -39.00 -20.72 -15.96
N GLU A 469 -39.81 -21.63 -15.44
CA GLU A 469 -39.64 -23.09 -15.60
C GLU A 469 -39.90 -23.57 -17.02
N LEU A 470 -40.70 -22.83 -17.79
CA LEU A 470 -41.07 -23.14 -19.17
C LEU A 470 -40.08 -22.54 -20.19
N ARG A 471 -39.17 -21.68 -19.74
CA ARG A 471 -38.22 -21.02 -20.63
C ARG A 471 -37.09 -21.97 -21.03
N SER A 472 -36.74 -22.00 -22.32
CA SER A 472 -35.65 -22.84 -22.83
C SER A 472 -35.14 -22.36 -24.19
N LEU A 473 -33.88 -22.68 -24.51
CA LEU A 473 -33.32 -22.44 -25.84
C LEU A 473 -34.03 -23.28 -26.90
N ALA A 474 -34.43 -24.51 -26.56
CA ALA A 474 -35.27 -25.33 -27.43
C ALA A 474 -36.60 -24.65 -27.75
N GLY A 475 -37.30 -24.12 -26.74
CA GLY A 475 -38.54 -23.38 -26.94
C GLY A 475 -38.34 -22.05 -27.70
N LEU A 476 -37.18 -21.42 -27.59
CA LEU A 476 -36.82 -20.23 -28.37
C LEU A 476 -36.62 -20.59 -29.85
N ARG A 477 -35.90 -21.69 -30.10
CA ARG A 477 -35.56 -22.21 -31.43
C ARG A 477 -36.78 -22.48 -32.32
N GLU A 478 -37.90 -22.93 -31.75
CA GLU A 478 -39.16 -23.18 -32.48
C GLU A 478 -39.68 -21.96 -33.25
N PHE A 479 -39.29 -20.74 -32.86
CA PHE A 479 -39.69 -19.50 -33.52
C PHE A 479 -38.70 -19.03 -34.61
N LEU A 480 -37.55 -19.69 -34.77
CA LEU A 480 -36.43 -19.22 -35.59
C LEU A 480 -36.36 -19.90 -36.97
N GLY A 481 -37.29 -20.80 -37.28
CA GLY A 481 -37.37 -21.52 -38.54
C GLY A 481 -36.31 -22.61 -38.72
N HIS A 482 -36.64 -23.67 -39.45
CA HIS A 482 -35.78 -24.86 -39.61
C HIS A 482 -35.33 -25.12 -41.05
N ALA A 483 -35.83 -24.34 -42.01
CA ALA A 483 -35.66 -24.61 -43.44
C ALA A 483 -34.28 -24.22 -44.00
N ASP A 484 -33.64 -23.21 -43.43
CA ASP A 484 -32.33 -22.73 -43.87
C ASP A 484 -31.21 -23.32 -42.99
N PRO A 485 -30.34 -24.21 -43.50
CA PRO A 485 -29.23 -24.81 -42.74
C PRO A 485 -28.21 -23.81 -42.20
N ILE A 486 -28.13 -22.59 -42.77
CA ILE A 486 -27.28 -21.49 -42.27
C ILE A 486 -28.08 -20.44 -41.50
N GLY A 487 -29.39 -20.65 -41.36
CA GLY A 487 -30.29 -19.80 -40.59
C GLY A 487 -30.12 -19.95 -39.08
N LEU A 488 -30.77 -19.05 -38.36
CA LEU A 488 -30.64 -18.91 -36.91
C LEU A 488 -31.08 -20.17 -36.12
N GLY A 489 -32.18 -20.82 -36.53
CA GLY A 489 -32.71 -22.00 -35.84
C GLY A 489 -31.76 -23.21 -35.81
N PRO A 490 -31.26 -23.70 -36.96
CA PRO A 490 -30.30 -24.80 -36.99
C PRO A 490 -28.97 -24.47 -36.29
N ARG A 491 -28.50 -23.21 -36.35
CA ARG A 491 -27.27 -22.80 -35.66
C ARG A 491 -27.41 -22.74 -34.14
N LEU A 492 -28.63 -22.48 -33.63
CA LEU A 492 -28.92 -22.51 -32.19
C LEU A 492 -29.10 -23.94 -31.64
N GLU A 493 -29.39 -24.93 -32.50
CA GLU A 493 -29.68 -26.31 -32.08
C GLU A 493 -28.59 -26.93 -31.21
N LYS A 494 -27.31 -26.68 -31.53
CA LYS A 494 -26.18 -27.21 -30.74
C LYS A 494 -26.22 -26.79 -29.27
N TRP A 495 -26.83 -25.64 -28.96
CA TRP A 495 -26.96 -25.07 -27.62
C TRP A 495 -28.21 -25.54 -26.87
N CYS A 496 -29.14 -26.21 -27.53
CA CYS A 496 -30.34 -26.74 -26.90
C CYS A 496 -30.01 -27.99 -26.08
N ARG A 497 -30.69 -28.18 -24.94
CA ARG A 497 -30.51 -29.35 -24.07
C ARG A 497 -30.60 -30.66 -24.87
N GLY A 498 -29.70 -31.59 -24.59
CA GLY A 498 -29.59 -32.87 -25.32
C GLY A 498 -28.67 -32.83 -26.55
N ASN A 499 -28.19 -31.66 -26.96
CA ASN A 499 -27.19 -31.49 -28.02
C ASN A 499 -25.79 -31.22 -27.45
N ALA A 500 -24.79 -31.09 -28.34
CA ALA A 500 -23.36 -31.02 -28.00
C ALA A 500 -23.00 -29.98 -26.93
N LEU A 501 -23.64 -28.81 -26.94
CA LEU A 501 -23.41 -27.70 -25.99
C LEU A 501 -24.65 -27.38 -25.15
N GLY A 502 -25.66 -28.26 -25.14
CA GLY A 502 -26.89 -28.09 -24.36
C GLY A 502 -26.68 -28.02 -22.85
N TRP A 503 -25.54 -28.53 -22.38
CA TRP A 503 -25.12 -28.47 -20.98
C TRP A 503 -24.73 -27.06 -20.52
N ALA A 504 -24.38 -26.16 -21.45
CA ALA A 504 -23.76 -24.88 -21.13
C ALA A 504 -24.76 -23.81 -20.68
N PHE A 505 -25.93 -23.70 -21.32
CA PHE A 505 -26.85 -22.57 -21.09
C PHE A 505 -28.35 -22.91 -21.08
N ASP A 506 -28.73 -24.18 -21.31
CA ASP A 506 -30.14 -24.62 -21.38
C ASP A 506 -30.52 -25.50 -20.16
N GLY A 507 -29.96 -25.18 -19.00
CA GLY A 507 -30.18 -25.88 -17.73
C GLY A 507 -31.62 -25.74 -17.20
N GLU A 508 -31.98 -26.58 -16.22
CA GLU A 508 -33.31 -26.51 -15.59
C GLU A 508 -33.44 -25.38 -14.56
N ARG A 509 -32.32 -24.90 -14.04
CA ARG A 509 -32.28 -23.80 -13.08
C ARG A 509 -31.06 -22.95 -13.38
N ASP A 510 -31.18 -21.68 -13.03
CA ASP A 510 -30.03 -20.80 -12.95
C ASP A 510 -29.51 -20.79 -11.50
N GLU A 511 -28.28 -21.24 -11.33
CA GLU A 511 -27.60 -21.40 -10.04
C GLU A 511 -26.74 -20.19 -9.67
N VAL A 512 -26.72 -19.14 -10.49
CA VAL A 512 -25.93 -17.92 -10.24
C VAL A 512 -26.55 -17.11 -9.10
N ARG A 513 -25.87 -17.14 -7.95
CA ARG A 513 -26.26 -16.49 -6.69
C ARG A 513 -25.25 -15.40 -6.32
N LEU A 514 -25.65 -14.12 -6.44
CA LEU A 514 -24.81 -12.93 -6.16
C LEU A 514 -25.24 -12.19 -4.87
N ASP A 515 -26.01 -12.86 -4.03
CA ASP A 515 -26.57 -12.40 -2.76
C ASP A 515 -25.66 -12.70 -1.56
N GLY A 516 -24.66 -13.57 -1.73
CA GLY A 516 -23.65 -13.85 -0.70
C GLY A 516 -22.68 -12.68 -0.47
N ALA A 517 -22.09 -12.63 0.73
CA ALA A 517 -21.06 -11.66 1.08
C ALA A 517 -19.84 -11.76 0.14
N ILE A 518 -19.42 -13.00 -0.15
CA ILE A 518 -18.47 -13.33 -1.21
C ILE A 518 -19.11 -14.41 -2.10
N THR A 519 -19.09 -14.19 -3.40
CA THR A 519 -19.52 -15.14 -4.42
C THR A 519 -18.33 -15.53 -5.28
N GLY A 520 -18.08 -16.83 -5.43
CA GLY A 520 -17.07 -17.39 -6.33
C GLY A 520 -17.71 -18.14 -7.49
N VAL A 521 -17.13 -18.00 -8.69
CA VAL A 521 -17.45 -18.85 -9.84
C VAL A 521 -16.16 -19.43 -10.40
N ASP A 522 -16.01 -20.75 -10.36
CA ASP A 522 -14.88 -21.43 -11.01
C ASP A 522 -15.13 -21.55 -12.51
N MET A 523 -14.27 -20.91 -13.28
CA MET A 523 -14.34 -20.90 -14.74
C MET A 523 -13.34 -21.87 -15.38
N THR A 524 -12.58 -22.63 -14.57
CA THR A 524 -11.35 -23.33 -14.95
C THR A 524 -11.53 -24.22 -16.17
N GLN A 525 -12.55 -25.09 -16.16
CA GLN A 525 -12.80 -26.03 -17.25
C GLN A 525 -13.30 -25.36 -18.53
N LEU A 526 -13.76 -24.11 -18.45
CA LEU A 526 -14.25 -23.34 -19.58
C LEU A 526 -13.15 -22.51 -20.22
N LEU A 527 -12.11 -22.07 -19.50
CA LEU A 527 -11.08 -21.14 -20.00
C LEU A 527 -10.38 -21.60 -21.29
N GLU A 528 -10.31 -22.90 -21.55
CA GLU A 528 -9.72 -23.50 -22.76
C GLU A 528 -10.77 -23.86 -23.84
N HIS A 529 -12.05 -23.66 -23.55
CA HIS A 529 -13.17 -23.92 -24.45
C HIS A 529 -13.79 -22.60 -24.91
N ASP A 530 -13.07 -21.86 -25.76
CA ASP A 530 -13.40 -20.49 -26.21
C ASP A 530 -14.88 -20.30 -26.61
N GLU A 531 -15.46 -21.29 -27.29
CA GLU A 531 -16.86 -21.28 -27.74
C GLU A 531 -17.86 -21.12 -26.58
N VAL A 532 -17.56 -21.65 -25.39
CA VAL A 532 -18.42 -21.61 -24.19
C VAL A 532 -17.91 -20.59 -23.17
N CYS A 533 -16.59 -20.44 -23.02
CA CYS A 533 -15.99 -19.53 -22.05
C CYS A 533 -16.51 -18.11 -22.19
N ALA A 534 -16.48 -17.60 -23.42
CA ALA A 534 -16.79 -16.22 -23.71
C ALA A 534 -18.29 -15.90 -23.45
N PRO A 535 -19.26 -16.69 -23.95
CA PRO A 535 -20.67 -16.47 -23.60
C PRO A 535 -21.00 -16.70 -22.13
N ALA A 536 -20.34 -17.64 -21.44
CA ALA A 536 -20.50 -17.82 -20.00
C ALA A 536 -20.01 -16.58 -19.23
N GLY A 537 -18.82 -16.08 -19.58
CA GLY A 537 -18.25 -14.86 -19.06
C GLY A 537 -19.19 -13.66 -19.25
N ALA A 538 -19.72 -13.42 -20.46
CA ALA A 538 -20.68 -12.35 -20.69
C ALA A 538 -21.91 -12.44 -19.80
N TYR A 539 -22.50 -13.63 -19.68
CA TYR A 539 -23.69 -13.80 -18.86
C TYR A 539 -23.39 -13.49 -17.39
N LEU A 540 -22.31 -14.03 -16.84
CA LEU A 540 -21.90 -13.76 -15.47
C LEU A 540 -21.59 -12.28 -15.24
N LEU A 541 -20.85 -11.64 -16.16
CA LEU A 541 -20.54 -10.22 -16.11
C LEU A 541 -21.82 -9.36 -16.19
N TYR A 542 -22.80 -9.76 -17.00
CA TYR A 542 -24.12 -9.11 -17.06
C TYR A 542 -24.90 -9.29 -15.76
N ARG A 543 -24.86 -10.46 -15.13
CA ARG A 543 -25.44 -10.65 -13.79
C ARG A 543 -24.78 -9.75 -12.75
N VAL A 544 -23.47 -9.48 -12.88
CA VAL A 544 -22.77 -8.50 -12.04
C VAL A 544 -23.28 -7.08 -12.29
N THR A 545 -23.59 -6.66 -13.52
CA THR A 545 -24.12 -5.30 -13.76
C THR A 545 -25.47 -5.07 -13.06
N GLN A 546 -26.29 -6.11 -12.92
CA GLN A 546 -27.60 -6.03 -12.25
C GLN A 546 -27.47 -5.73 -10.75
N ILE A 547 -26.30 -5.98 -10.14
CA ILE A 547 -26.05 -5.68 -8.73
C ILE A 547 -25.27 -4.38 -8.50
N LEU A 548 -24.95 -3.64 -9.58
CA LEU A 548 -24.33 -2.32 -9.52
C LEU A 548 -25.39 -1.24 -9.25
N ASP A 549 -26.18 -1.42 -8.20
CA ASP A 549 -27.33 -0.60 -7.81
C ASP A 549 -26.97 0.57 -6.86
N GLY A 550 -25.68 0.88 -6.75
CA GLY A 550 -25.11 1.88 -5.83
C GLY A 550 -24.50 1.27 -4.56
N ARG A 551 -24.77 -0.01 -4.26
CA ARG A 551 -24.05 -0.73 -3.21
C ARG A 551 -22.57 -0.88 -3.55
N ARG A 552 -21.73 -1.08 -2.53
CA ARG A 552 -20.31 -1.36 -2.74
C ARG A 552 -20.16 -2.74 -3.40
N VAL A 553 -19.43 -2.81 -4.51
CA VAL A 553 -19.17 -4.07 -5.22
C VAL A 553 -17.67 -4.24 -5.46
N VAL A 554 -17.13 -5.41 -5.17
CA VAL A 554 -15.77 -5.79 -5.58
C VAL A 554 -15.88 -6.87 -6.64
N LEU A 555 -15.35 -6.59 -7.83
CA LEU A 555 -15.20 -7.57 -8.90
C LEU A 555 -13.74 -8.00 -8.99
N SER A 556 -13.48 -9.28 -8.74
CA SER A 556 -12.15 -9.87 -8.90
C SER A 556 -12.17 -10.92 -9.99
N ILE A 557 -11.20 -10.86 -10.90
CA ILE A 557 -11.07 -11.79 -12.01
C ILE A 557 -9.66 -12.36 -12.00
N ASP A 558 -9.53 -13.64 -11.68
CA ASP A 558 -8.26 -14.34 -11.87
C ASP A 558 -8.07 -14.73 -13.34
N GLU A 559 -6.81 -14.74 -13.77
CA GLU A 559 -6.39 -15.08 -15.13
C GLU A 559 -7.15 -14.33 -16.22
N PHE A 560 -7.26 -13.01 -16.00
CA PHE A 560 -8.03 -12.08 -16.83
C PHE A 560 -7.74 -12.16 -18.35
N ARG A 561 -6.54 -12.62 -18.75
CA ARG A 561 -6.13 -12.79 -20.15
C ARG A 561 -7.11 -13.60 -21.00
N PHE A 562 -7.76 -14.62 -20.43
CA PHE A 562 -8.67 -15.48 -21.19
C PHE A 562 -9.92 -14.72 -21.65
N TYR A 563 -10.36 -13.73 -20.89
CA TYR A 563 -11.52 -12.90 -21.22
C TYR A 563 -11.25 -11.89 -22.33
N LEU A 564 -9.97 -11.63 -22.66
CA LEU A 564 -9.56 -10.71 -23.72
C LEU A 564 -9.36 -11.40 -25.09
N LYS A 565 -9.37 -12.74 -25.15
CA LYS A 565 -9.11 -13.48 -26.39
C LYS A 565 -10.22 -13.35 -27.43
N ASN A 566 -11.47 -13.24 -26.99
CA ASN A 566 -12.61 -13.12 -27.90
C ASN A 566 -12.99 -11.63 -28.08
N PRO A 567 -12.85 -11.06 -29.30
CA PRO A 567 -13.12 -9.65 -29.55
C PRO A 567 -14.55 -9.20 -29.19
N GLN A 568 -15.55 -10.07 -29.36
CA GLN A 568 -16.94 -9.75 -29.04
C GLN A 568 -17.15 -9.55 -27.53
N PHE A 569 -16.40 -10.29 -26.71
CA PHE A 569 -16.51 -10.25 -25.25
C PHE A 569 -15.52 -9.29 -24.60
N ALA A 570 -14.40 -9.00 -25.26
CA ALA A 570 -13.45 -7.97 -24.84
C ALA A 570 -14.12 -6.59 -24.71
N ALA A 571 -15.03 -6.24 -25.63
CA ALA A 571 -15.82 -5.01 -25.56
C ALA A 571 -16.82 -4.99 -24.38
N VAL A 572 -17.41 -6.14 -24.04
CA VAL A 572 -18.30 -6.26 -22.87
C VAL A 572 -17.52 -6.03 -21.58
N VAL A 573 -16.33 -6.61 -21.49
CA VAL A 573 -15.42 -6.44 -20.35
C VAL A 573 -15.01 -4.97 -20.20
N ASP A 574 -14.59 -4.30 -21.28
CA ASP A 574 -14.21 -2.88 -21.22
C ASP A 574 -15.36 -1.98 -20.75
N ASN A 575 -16.56 -2.17 -21.30
CA ASN A 575 -17.76 -1.45 -20.87
C ASN A 575 -18.11 -1.73 -19.41
N LEU A 576 -17.95 -2.96 -18.93
CA LEU A 576 -18.15 -3.29 -17.53
C LEU A 576 -17.16 -2.55 -16.64
N LEU A 577 -15.87 -2.56 -16.96
CA LEU A 577 -14.86 -1.86 -16.17
C LEU A 577 -15.19 -0.37 -16.03
N LEU A 578 -15.65 0.27 -17.11
CA LEU A 578 -16.14 1.66 -17.09
C LEU A 578 -17.39 1.84 -16.23
N THR A 579 -18.27 0.85 -16.20
CA THR A 579 -19.53 0.90 -15.43
C THR A 579 -19.29 0.68 -13.94
N VAL A 580 -18.50 -0.33 -13.57
CA VAL A 580 -18.14 -0.65 -12.18
C VAL A 580 -17.51 0.58 -11.52
N ARG A 581 -16.65 1.30 -12.25
CA ARG A 581 -16.07 2.57 -11.80
C ARG A 581 -17.13 3.62 -11.44
N LYS A 582 -18.21 3.74 -12.22
CA LYS A 582 -19.28 4.73 -11.98
C LYS A 582 -20.24 4.31 -10.87
N SER A 583 -20.33 3.00 -10.58
CA SER A 583 -21.30 2.42 -9.66
C SER A 583 -20.73 2.02 -8.30
N ASN A 584 -19.78 2.80 -7.77
CA ASN A 584 -19.17 2.57 -6.45
C ASN A 584 -18.54 1.16 -6.33
N GLY A 585 -17.85 0.72 -7.38
CA GLY A 585 -17.22 -0.60 -7.44
C GLY A 585 -15.70 -0.57 -7.54
N ALA A 586 -15.08 -1.61 -7.02
CA ALA A 586 -13.65 -1.88 -7.13
C ALA A 586 -13.40 -3.07 -8.05
N VAL A 587 -12.31 -3.03 -8.82
CA VAL A 587 -11.91 -4.10 -9.74
C VAL A 587 -10.50 -4.60 -9.41
N PHE A 588 -10.34 -5.92 -9.35
CA PHE A 588 -9.06 -6.60 -9.18
C PHE A 588 -8.82 -7.59 -10.32
N LEU A 589 -7.84 -7.28 -11.17
CA LEU A 589 -7.46 -8.13 -12.30
C LEU A 589 -6.15 -8.84 -11.97
N ALA A 590 -6.13 -10.16 -11.96
CA ALA A 590 -4.93 -10.94 -11.66
C ALA A 590 -4.40 -11.67 -12.90
N LEU A 591 -3.09 -11.57 -13.14
CA LEU A 591 -2.39 -12.18 -14.28
C LEU A 591 -1.06 -12.76 -13.83
N GLN A 592 -0.54 -13.73 -14.59
CA GLN A 592 0.77 -14.31 -14.30
C GLN A 592 1.93 -13.39 -14.70
N MET A 593 1.79 -12.69 -15.82
CA MET A 593 2.82 -11.80 -16.37
C MET A 593 2.17 -10.65 -17.17
N PRO A 594 2.82 -9.48 -17.29
CA PRO A 594 2.24 -8.31 -17.95
C PRO A 594 1.99 -8.45 -19.45
N GLU A 595 2.78 -9.27 -20.14
CA GLU A 595 2.67 -9.54 -21.58
C GLU A 595 1.26 -10.00 -21.95
N HIS A 596 0.65 -10.84 -21.10
CA HIS A 596 -0.69 -11.37 -21.28
C HIS A 596 -1.80 -10.32 -21.42
N ILE A 597 -1.57 -9.10 -20.92
CA ILE A 597 -2.51 -8.00 -21.12
C ILE A 597 -2.00 -7.01 -22.17
N LEU A 598 -0.70 -6.74 -22.22
CA LEU A 598 -0.13 -5.75 -23.14
C LEU A 598 -0.21 -6.16 -24.63
N GLU A 599 -0.30 -7.46 -24.92
CA GLU A 599 -0.53 -7.96 -26.28
C GLU A 599 -1.97 -7.76 -26.78
N SER A 600 -2.92 -7.48 -25.87
CA SER A 600 -4.31 -7.20 -26.24
C SER A 600 -4.47 -5.77 -26.75
N PRO A 601 -5.28 -5.52 -27.80
CA PRO A 601 -5.62 -4.16 -28.24
C PRO A 601 -6.20 -3.26 -27.15
N LEU A 602 -6.92 -3.83 -26.17
CA LEU A 602 -7.48 -3.11 -25.03
C LEU A 602 -6.51 -2.97 -23.86
N GLY A 603 -5.41 -3.73 -23.87
CA GLY A 603 -4.46 -3.86 -22.79
C GLY A 603 -3.92 -2.54 -22.27
N PRO A 604 -3.33 -1.68 -23.12
CA PRO A 604 -2.80 -0.39 -22.70
C PRO A 604 -3.84 0.50 -22.02
N SER A 605 -5.10 0.49 -22.49
CA SER A 605 -6.20 1.24 -21.86
C SER A 605 -6.52 0.71 -20.47
N ILE A 606 -6.66 -0.61 -20.32
CA ILE A 606 -6.98 -1.25 -19.03
C ILE A 606 -5.84 -1.01 -18.02
N VAL A 607 -4.58 -1.15 -18.44
CA VAL A 607 -3.40 -0.90 -17.60
C VAL A 607 -3.33 0.56 -17.15
N ALA A 608 -3.72 1.51 -18.01
CA ALA A 608 -3.78 2.93 -17.66
C ALA A 608 -4.90 3.23 -16.65
N GLN A 609 -6.04 2.55 -16.75
CA GLN A 609 -7.15 2.68 -15.79
C GLN A 609 -6.82 2.07 -14.42
N CYS A 610 -5.96 1.07 -14.36
CA CYS A 610 -5.47 0.48 -13.10
C CYS A 610 -4.45 1.41 -12.42
N GLN A 611 -4.94 2.32 -11.59
CA GLN A 611 -4.12 3.28 -10.84
C GLN A 611 -3.21 2.62 -9.78
N THR A 612 -3.59 1.42 -9.31
CA THR A 612 -2.73 0.58 -8.48
C THR A 612 -2.25 -0.63 -9.28
N LYS A 613 -0.93 -0.89 -9.23
CA LYS A 613 -0.29 -2.07 -9.84
C LYS A 613 0.46 -2.82 -8.75
N ILE A 614 0.14 -4.09 -8.55
CA ILE A 614 0.85 -4.97 -7.62
C ILE A 614 1.69 -5.96 -8.44
N MET A 615 2.98 -6.03 -8.15
CA MET A 615 3.94 -6.85 -8.90
C MET A 615 4.73 -7.74 -7.95
N PHE A 616 4.61 -9.04 -8.12
CA PHE A 616 5.43 -10.03 -7.44
C PHE A 616 6.79 -10.21 -8.14
N PRO A 617 7.78 -10.80 -7.46
CA PRO A 617 9.09 -11.06 -8.06
C PRO A 617 8.99 -11.89 -9.34
N SER A 618 9.73 -11.48 -10.37
CA SER A 618 9.81 -12.15 -11.65
C SER A 618 11.24 -12.08 -12.20
N PRO A 619 12.08 -13.10 -11.93
CA PRO A 619 13.47 -13.14 -12.41
C PRO A 619 13.61 -13.09 -13.94
N THR A 620 12.55 -13.46 -14.65
CA THR A 620 12.45 -13.43 -16.11
C THR A 620 11.81 -12.14 -16.65
N ALA A 621 11.62 -11.11 -15.82
CA ALA A 621 10.99 -9.85 -16.22
C ALA A 621 11.74 -9.18 -17.38
N ASP A 622 11.05 -8.99 -18.51
CA ASP A 622 11.58 -8.24 -19.64
C ASP A 622 11.59 -6.72 -19.36
N ARG A 623 12.67 -6.06 -19.77
CA ARG A 623 12.85 -4.63 -19.46
C ARG A 623 11.86 -3.75 -20.22
N ALA A 624 11.61 -4.02 -21.49
CA ALA A 624 10.71 -3.22 -22.32
C ALA A 624 9.26 -3.36 -21.85
N VAL A 625 8.86 -4.58 -21.48
CA VAL A 625 7.53 -4.86 -20.92
C VAL A 625 7.25 -4.02 -19.66
N TYR A 626 8.19 -3.99 -18.71
CA TYR A 626 7.97 -3.30 -17.43
C TYR A 626 8.17 -1.79 -17.53
N ILE A 627 9.19 -1.31 -18.23
CA ILE A 627 9.47 0.12 -18.33
C ILE A 627 8.58 0.79 -19.38
N ASP A 628 8.50 0.24 -20.60
CA ASP A 628 7.74 0.88 -21.68
C ASP A 628 6.26 0.53 -21.60
N GLY A 629 5.92 -0.71 -21.26
CA GLY A 629 4.53 -1.19 -21.12
C GLY A 629 3.86 -0.74 -19.82
N LEU A 630 4.46 -1.04 -18.67
CA LEU A 630 3.88 -0.72 -17.36
C LEU A 630 4.30 0.64 -16.77
N LYS A 631 5.19 1.37 -17.44
CA LYS A 631 5.74 2.66 -16.97
C LYS A 631 6.46 2.53 -15.63
N CYS A 632 7.17 1.42 -15.43
CA CYS A 632 8.02 1.23 -14.27
C CYS A 632 9.28 2.10 -14.37
N THR A 633 9.75 2.60 -13.23
CA THR A 633 11.09 3.18 -13.12
C THR A 633 12.16 2.09 -13.15
N GLU A 634 13.42 2.47 -13.37
CA GLU A 634 14.53 1.51 -13.32
C GLU A 634 14.65 0.83 -11.95
N GLY A 635 14.36 1.56 -10.87
CA GLY A 635 14.36 1.00 -9.50
C GLY A 635 13.24 -0.01 -9.29
N GLU A 636 12.02 0.29 -9.75
CA GLU A 636 10.87 -0.62 -9.68
C GLU A 636 11.12 -1.90 -10.49
N TYR A 637 11.68 -1.77 -11.69
CA TYR A 637 12.06 -2.91 -12.52
C TYR A 637 13.10 -3.80 -11.84
N ARG A 638 14.17 -3.20 -11.31
CA ARG A 638 15.21 -3.92 -10.57
C ARG A 638 14.65 -4.63 -9.34
N ALA A 639 13.73 -3.97 -8.61
CA ALA A 639 13.08 -4.56 -7.46
C ALA A 639 12.30 -5.84 -7.83
N VAL A 640 11.51 -5.79 -8.91
CA VAL A 640 10.74 -6.94 -9.40
C VAL A 640 11.64 -8.05 -9.93
N ARG A 641 12.68 -7.71 -10.69
CA ARG A 641 13.54 -8.70 -11.34
C ARG A 641 14.51 -9.38 -10.38
N GLU A 642 15.06 -8.64 -9.43
CA GLU A 642 16.23 -9.08 -8.66
C GLU A 642 16.00 -8.95 -7.14
N GLU A 643 15.71 -7.74 -6.65
CA GLU A 643 15.84 -7.43 -5.21
C GLU A 643 14.78 -8.14 -4.36
N MET A 644 13.55 -8.28 -4.86
CA MET A 644 12.47 -8.98 -4.16
C MET A 644 12.50 -10.51 -4.39
N ALA A 645 13.32 -11.01 -5.32
CA ALA A 645 13.36 -12.45 -5.63
C ALA A 645 13.99 -13.29 -4.51
N VAL A 646 14.76 -12.66 -3.63
CA VAL A 646 15.47 -13.32 -2.52
C VAL A 646 14.86 -12.92 -1.18
N GLY A 647 14.65 -13.90 -0.31
CA GLY A 647 14.25 -13.69 1.09
C GLY A 647 12.75 -13.79 1.31
N LYS A 648 12.19 -12.81 2.03
CA LYS A 648 10.79 -12.83 2.47
C LYS A 648 9.82 -12.67 1.31
N ARG A 649 8.61 -13.21 1.46
CA ARG A 649 7.49 -13.01 0.52
C ARG A 649 7.16 -11.52 0.44
N ARG A 650 7.36 -10.93 -0.74
CA ARG A 650 7.24 -9.49 -1.00
C ARG A 650 6.47 -9.22 -2.29
N PHE A 651 5.91 -8.02 -2.39
CA PHE A 651 5.39 -7.47 -3.63
C PHE A 651 5.68 -5.97 -3.69
N LEU A 652 5.85 -5.46 -4.91
CA LEU A 652 5.90 -4.04 -5.19
C LEU A 652 4.48 -3.54 -5.42
N LEU A 653 4.05 -2.53 -4.67
CA LEU A 653 2.84 -1.78 -4.92
C LEU A 653 3.23 -0.45 -5.56
N LYS A 654 2.83 -0.25 -6.81
CA LYS A 654 3.08 0.95 -7.60
C LYS A 654 1.81 1.77 -7.76
N ARG A 655 1.92 3.07 -7.51
CA ARG A 655 0.98 4.13 -7.87
C ARG A 655 1.73 5.25 -8.58
N GLU A 656 1.00 6.22 -9.12
CA GLU A 656 1.60 7.38 -9.78
C GLU A 656 2.47 8.21 -8.81
N GLN A 657 1.98 8.45 -7.59
CA GLN A 657 2.67 9.29 -6.60
C GLN A 657 3.86 8.60 -5.94
N ALA A 658 3.77 7.29 -5.70
CA ALA A 658 4.79 6.55 -4.96
C ALA A 658 4.69 5.04 -5.22
N SER A 659 5.83 4.38 -5.05
CA SER A 659 5.94 2.92 -5.05
C SER A 659 6.54 2.44 -3.73
N VAL A 660 6.05 1.31 -3.23
CA VAL A 660 6.47 0.73 -1.96
C VAL A 660 6.64 -0.78 -2.11
N ILE A 661 7.66 -1.34 -1.46
CA ILE A 661 7.81 -2.79 -1.34
C ILE A 661 7.18 -3.20 -0.01
N CYS A 662 6.17 -4.07 -0.09
CA CYS A 662 5.47 -4.61 1.05
C CYS A 662 5.90 -6.06 1.30
N GLU A 663 6.03 -6.43 2.56
CA GLU A 663 6.19 -7.81 3.02
C GLU A 663 4.81 -8.42 3.29
N PHE A 664 4.58 -9.62 2.74
CA PHE A 664 3.38 -10.41 2.94
C PHE A 664 3.75 -11.87 3.13
N ASP A 665 4.28 -12.16 4.33
CA ASP A 665 4.71 -13.48 4.73
C ASP A 665 3.77 -14.02 5.81
N LEU A 666 2.92 -14.96 5.40
CA LEU A 666 1.97 -15.66 6.27
C LEU A 666 2.52 -16.98 6.81
N GLY A 667 3.85 -17.17 6.84
CA GLY A 667 4.48 -18.43 7.24
C GLY A 667 4.15 -18.90 8.66
N GLN A 668 3.76 -17.98 9.56
CA GLN A 668 3.30 -18.27 10.92
C GLN A 668 1.79 -18.59 11.00
N MET A 669 1.04 -18.38 9.92
CA MET A 669 -0.41 -18.56 9.82
C MET A 669 -0.75 -19.62 8.76
N ARG A 670 -0.09 -20.78 8.83
CA ARG A 670 -0.16 -21.82 7.78
C ARG A 670 -1.57 -22.40 7.58
N ASP A 671 -2.35 -22.40 8.65
CA ASP A 671 -3.75 -22.79 8.70
C ASP A 671 -4.63 -21.82 7.89
N CYS A 672 -4.43 -20.51 8.08
CA CYS A 672 -5.06 -19.47 7.27
C CYS A 672 -4.63 -19.58 5.80
N VAL A 673 -3.35 -19.84 5.52
CA VAL A 673 -2.85 -20.04 4.16
C VAL A 673 -3.53 -21.23 3.46
N ALA A 674 -3.88 -22.30 4.20
CA ALA A 674 -4.61 -23.43 3.64
C ALA A 674 -6.01 -23.06 3.14
N ILE A 675 -6.64 -22.04 3.73
CA ILE A 675 -7.92 -21.48 3.28
C ILE A 675 -7.72 -20.44 2.16
N LEU A 676 -6.71 -19.57 2.29
CA LEU A 676 -6.45 -18.48 1.33
C LEU A 676 -5.81 -18.94 0.01
N SER A 677 -5.32 -20.16 -0.05
CA SER A 677 -4.66 -20.72 -1.23
C SER A 677 -5.01 -22.20 -1.36
N GLY A 678 -6.25 -22.47 -1.77
CA GLY A 678 -6.75 -23.82 -1.97
C GLY A 678 -5.91 -24.61 -2.97
N ARG A 679 -5.63 -25.87 -2.62
CA ARG A 679 -5.05 -26.88 -3.51
C ARG A 679 -6.05 -28.00 -3.72
N ALA A 680 -5.95 -28.72 -4.84
CA ALA A 680 -6.87 -29.79 -5.20
C ALA A 680 -7.10 -30.81 -4.05
N ASN A 681 -6.04 -31.21 -3.34
CA ASN A 681 -6.14 -32.12 -2.20
C ASN A 681 -6.91 -31.52 -1.00
N THR A 682 -6.60 -30.29 -0.60
CA THR A 682 -7.27 -29.58 0.49
C THR A 682 -8.73 -29.26 0.18
N VAL A 683 -9.03 -28.94 -1.08
CA VAL A 683 -10.39 -28.67 -1.54
C VAL A 683 -11.23 -29.96 -1.47
N ARG A 684 -10.73 -31.08 -1.99
CA ARG A 684 -11.40 -32.40 -1.84
C ARG A 684 -11.58 -32.81 -0.39
N PHE A 685 -10.60 -32.48 0.46
CA PHE A 685 -10.70 -32.76 1.90
C PHE A 685 -11.81 -31.95 2.56
N ALA A 686 -11.91 -30.65 2.25
CA ALA A 686 -13.00 -29.80 2.73
C ALA A 686 -14.37 -30.26 2.20
N GLU A 687 -14.46 -30.70 0.93
CA GLU A 687 -15.69 -31.28 0.39
C GLU A 687 -16.13 -32.52 1.18
N LYS A 688 -15.19 -33.40 1.54
CA LYS A 688 -15.48 -34.57 2.37
C LYS A 688 -16.04 -34.15 3.73
N LEU A 689 -15.36 -33.22 4.42
CA LEU A 689 -15.81 -32.73 5.72
C LEU A 689 -17.18 -32.06 5.64
N ARG A 690 -17.45 -31.27 4.60
CA ARG A 690 -18.76 -30.64 4.36
C ARG A 690 -19.88 -31.66 4.12
N ARG A 691 -19.61 -32.76 3.42
CA ARG A 691 -20.59 -33.85 3.25
C ARG A 691 -20.91 -34.57 4.56
N GLU A 692 -19.93 -34.69 5.46
CA GLU A 692 -20.08 -35.39 6.74
C GLU A 692 -20.67 -34.49 7.84
N LEU A 693 -20.28 -33.22 7.88
CA LEU A 693 -20.56 -32.28 8.96
C LEU A 693 -21.56 -31.17 8.58
N GLY A 694 -21.83 -30.97 7.30
CA GLY A 694 -22.70 -29.91 6.77
C GLY A 694 -21.93 -28.73 6.16
N ASP A 695 -22.65 -27.89 5.41
CA ASP A 695 -22.08 -26.79 4.62
C ASP A 695 -21.80 -25.50 5.41
N GLU A 696 -22.38 -25.35 6.60
CA GLU A 696 -22.17 -24.17 7.44
C GLU A 696 -20.71 -24.08 7.92
N PRO A 697 -20.04 -22.91 7.79
CA PRO A 697 -18.62 -22.75 8.13
C PRO A 697 -18.28 -23.26 9.53
N ASP A 698 -19.12 -22.94 10.52
CA ASP A 698 -18.89 -23.29 11.93
C ASP A 698 -18.84 -24.81 12.19
N LYS A 699 -19.33 -25.63 11.26
CA LYS A 699 -19.34 -27.09 11.39
C LYS A 699 -18.08 -27.75 10.85
N TRP A 700 -17.67 -27.40 9.63
CA TRP A 700 -16.56 -28.09 8.94
C TRP A 700 -15.22 -27.36 9.09
N LEU A 701 -15.22 -26.03 9.19
CA LEU A 701 -13.99 -25.22 9.18
C LEU A 701 -13.10 -25.50 10.40
N PRO A 702 -13.60 -25.61 11.65
CA PRO A 702 -12.76 -25.94 12.80
C PRO A 702 -12.06 -27.30 12.67
N GLU A 703 -12.76 -28.29 12.10
CA GLU A 703 -12.18 -29.62 11.87
C GLU A 703 -11.15 -29.58 10.74
N PHE A 704 -11.45 -28.84 9.66
CA PHE A 704 -10.50 -28.61 8.57
C PHE A 704 -9.22 -27.97 9.09
N LEU A 705 -9.29 -26.87 9.85
CA LEU A 705 -8.10 -26.19 10.37
C LEU A 705 -7.27 -27.08 11.30
N ARG A 706 -7.89 -28.03 12.01
CA ARG A 706 -7.19 -29.00 12.88
C ARG A 706 -6.49 -30.11 12.09
N SER A 707 -7.03 -30.50 10.93
CA SER A 707 -6.67 -31.75 10.23
C SER A 707 -6.27 -31.57 8.76
N TYR A 708 -6.17 -30.34 8.24
CA TYR A 708 -5.85 -30.11 6.81
C TYR A 708 -4.48 -30.68 6.39
N HIS A 709 -3.57 -30.91 7.34
CA HIS A 709 -2.30 -31.59 7.11
C HIS A 709 -2.46 -33.06 6.71
N ASP A 710 -3.60 -33.68 7.03
CA ASP A 710 -3.93 -35.05 6.66
C ASP A 710 -4.48 -35.16 5.23
N ALA A 711 -4.67 -34.03 4.54
CA ALA A 711 -5.07 -34.01 3.13
C ALA A 711 -3.97 -34.65 2.28
N LYS A 712 -4.24 -35.87 1.80
CA LYS A 712 -3.37 -36.60 0.88
C LYS A 712 -3.68 -36.21 -0.56
N ASP A 713 -2.62 -36.18 -1.38
CA ASP A 713 -2.70 -35.94 -2.83
C ASP A 713 -3.48 -37.00 -3.59
#